data_AF-A0A2G9QGM1-F1
#
_entry.id   AF-A0A2G9QGM1-F1
#
_cell.length_a   1.000
_cell.length_b   1.000
_cell.length_c   1.000
_cell.angle_alpha   90.00
_cell.angle_beta   90.00
_cell.angle_gamma   90.00
#
_symmetry.space_group_name_H-M   'P 1'
#
loop_
_entity.id
_entity.type
_entity.pdbx_description
1 polymer ?
#
loop_
_entity_poly.entity_id
_entity_poly.type
_entity_poly.pdbx_seq_one_letter_code
_entity_poly.pdbx_strand_id
1 'polypeptide(L)'
;RYKRKGHSSLGIDPKKQQIVWEGAPEKKPSHKKPERYYSRSAVQMLRIRAEHVACSKDTTNAASAGFIPVMDYDPDTSSTSAARTSWVNPLGIYDDSTSMWLQGKGGPEDKTSPAAPRDTELLGKVEDYNRRIRENPGDIQTWMEFVSFQDELLAQPSMYSTCEGEVDSYRMSLKLLLEKKLSILDRAIEGNPGSTELKLARLRLCEEFWEAPALLKEWQKLVFLHPNDPQLWQKYLLFSQSHFSTFSVSKVIAVYGKCLSTLAAVQDGSMLSHPVVPGTERSMCANIENPSGDEIPPKESSVCTHFIWVVQCIGTQRKKQLKSQGKRSRRLAKSLLKEPWNRNSLALWKEYALLEWLLGNAEEARKVFDATIGLAGGKGLKDQELCNLCLLYAELEGGITDPSEGGGGSRAVHILASLAESSPYKPYIGPAQAINILKARKTYERTLQDSLNLPPSASLVTLTGCYALFQYLTVGMEAAATVFRQVTGSLSPPAAGCGKWQDSYSPLQTVKLMQINLFRHHVKVSVYPRAPLRDALLDALRLYPDNITLWNSYIQTESRSHNISKARRFIDGVRRTSDALEPYLFAIRAEEDRKKLLESVQRVDMGEVHTVFPETGLSNRIKALFEHCVGTERGSRCVLLWRMYLHF
;
A
#
# COMPACT_ATOMS: atom_id res chain seq x y z
N ARG A 1 -32.13 -45.83 25.37
CA ARG A 1 -33.19 -46.56 24.60
C ARG A 1 -34.14 -45.50 24.04
N TYR A 2 -34.71 -45.68 22.85
CA TYR A 2 -35.71 -44.73 22.32
C TYR A 2 -37.09 -45.36 22.27
N LYS A 3 -38.14 -44.53 22.44
CA LYS A 3 -39.54 -44.95 22.34
C LYS A 3 -40.19 -44.16 21.22
N ARG A 4 -40.80 -44.86 20.25
CA ARG A 4 -41.47 -44.28 19.09
C ARG A 4 -42.99 -44.31 19.28
N LYS A 5 -43.68 -43.20 19.03
CA LYS A 5 -45.15 -43.15 18.94
C LYS A 5 -45.57 -43.04 17.46
N GLY A 6 -46.33 -44.02 16.97
CA GLY A 6 -46.89 -44.08 15.61
C GLY A 6 -46.32 -45.22 14.73
N HIS A 7 -47.05 -45.61 13.68
CA HIS A 7 -46.79 -46.83 12.87
C HIS A 7 -46.10 -46.61 11.51
N SER A 8 -45.75 -45.37 11.12
CA SER A 8 -45.08 -45.09 9.84
C SER A 8 -43.56 -44.90 10.03
N SER A 9 -42.77 -45.41 9.09
CA SER A 9 -41.31 -45.39 9.12
C SER A 9 -40.69 -44.02 8.80
N LEU A 10 -41.43 -43.09 8.19
CA LEU A 10 -40.88 -41.85 7.59
C LEU A 10 -41.11 -40.54 8.39
N GLY A 11 -41.94 -40.54 9.44
CA GLY A 11 -41.99 -39.46 10.45
C GLY A 11 -42.15 -38.03 9.93
N ILE A 12 -43.23 -37.74 9.20
CA ILE A 12 -43.43 -36.44 8.51
C ILE A 12 -44.42 -35.51 9.25
N ASP A 13 -45.09 -35.97 10.31
CA ASP A 13 -46.06 -35.15 11.07
C ASP A 13 -45.66 -34.91 12.54
N PRO A 14 -45.15 -33.71 12.88
CA PRO A 14 -44.59 -33.41 14.21
C PRO A 14 -45.63 -33.30 15.33
N LYS A 15 -46.93 -33.29 15.03
CA LYS A 15 -47.98 -33.19 16.07
C LYS A 15 -48.48 -34.54 16.58
N LYS A 16 -48.33 -35.63 15.80
CA LYS A 16 -48.85 -36.96 16.15
C LYS A 16 -47.76 -38.04 16.24
N GLN A 17 -46.55 -37.76 15.78
CA GLN A 17 -45.47 -38.73 15.63
C GLN A 17 -44.21 -38.18 16.30
N GLN A 18 -43.71 -38.87 17.33
CA GLN A 18 -42.55 -38.41 18.09
C GLN A 18 -41.66 -39.59 18.47
N ILE A 19 -40.35 -39.36 18.43
CA ILE A 19 -39.33 -40.26 18.98
C ILE A 19 -38.75 -39.56 20.20
N VAL A 20 -38.90 -40.20 21.37
CA VAL A 20 -38.34 -39.68 22.63
C VAL A 20 -37.15 -40.53 23.02
N TRP A 21 -36.01 -39.88 23.22
CA TRP A 21 -34.76 -40.47 23.68
C TRP A 21 -34.68 -40.28 25.20
N GLU A 22 -34.57 -41.37 25.97
CA GLU A 22 -34.31 -41.26 27.40
C GLU A 22 -32.81 -41.03 27.63
N GLY A 23 -32.47 -39.79 27.99
CA GLY A 23 -31.16 -39.37 28.49
C GLY A 23 -31.29 -38.75 29.90
N ALA A 24 -30.29 -38.98 30.74
CA ALA A 24 -30.21 -38.59 32.16
C ALA A 24 -30.26 -37.06 32.38
N PRO A 25 -30.65 -36.57 33.58
CA PRO A 25 -30.88 -35.15 33.81
C PRO A 25 -29.59 -34.32 33.72
N GLU A 26 -29.64 -33.31 32.85
CA GLU A 26 -28.58 -32.32 32.61
C GLU A 26 -28.31 -31.45 33.85
N LYS A 27 -27.05 -31.27 34.21
CA LYS A 27 -26.60 -30.20 35.12
C LYS A 27 -26.31 -28.94 34.29
N LYS A 28 -26.92 -27.81 34.67
CA LYS A 28 -26.67 -26.48 34.08
C LYS A 28 -25.16 -26.15 34.05
N PRO A 29 -24.61 -25.60 32.95
CA PRO A 29 -23.21 -25.21 32.89
C PRO A 29 -22.99 -23.94 33.72
N SER A 30 -22.11 -24.01 34.71
CA SER A 30 -21.63 -22.84 35.43
C SER A 30 -20.59 -22.09 34.59
N HIS A 31 -20.82 -20.81 34.33
CA HIS A 31 -19.85 -19.93 33.67
C HIS A 31 -18.59 -19.78 34.54
N LYS A 32 -17.50 -20.47 34.20
CA LYS A 32 -16.18 -20.19 34.81
C LYS A 32 -15.47 -19.09 34.03
N LYS A 33 -15.03 -18.05 34.74
CA LYS A 33 -14.11 -17.02 34.19
C LYS A 33 -12.80 -17.68 33.78
N PRO A 34 -12.13 -17.23 32.69
CA PRO A 34 -10.82 -17.75 32.32
C PRO A 34 -9.82 -17.43 33.43
N GLU A 35 -9.11 -18.45 33.92
CA GLU A 35 -8.06 -18.26 34.92
C GLU A 35 -6.87 -17.47 34.32
N ARG A 36 -6.33 -16.53 35.09
CA ARG A 36 -5.13 -15.78 34.71
C ARG A 36 -3.93 -16.71 34.58
N TYR A 37 -3.03 -16.36 33.66
CA TYR A 37 -1.81 -17.10 33.29
C TYR A 37 -0.93 -17.57 34.49
N TYR A 38 -0.99 -16.89 35.64
CA TYR A 38 -0.25 -17.24 36.87
C TYR A 38 -1.09 -17.90 37.97
N SER A 39 -2.19 -18.58 37.63
CA SER A 39 -2.96 -19.35 38.63
C SER A 39 -2.14 -20.56 39.12
N ARG A 40 -2.28 -20.90 40.42
CA ARG A 40 -1.61 -22.09 41.01
C ARG A 40 -1.96 -23.38 40.27
N SER A 41 -3.16 -23.47 39.69
CA SER A 41 -3.61 -24.61 38.86
C SER A 41 -2.80 -24.73 37.56
N ALA A 42 -2.60 -23.61 36.85
CA ALA A 42 -1.81 -23.58 35.60
C ALA A 42 -0.32 -23.85 35.85
N VAL A 43 0.24 -23.36 36.96
CA VAL A 43 1.63 -23.64 37.36
C VAL A 43 1.83 -25.10 37.77
N GLN A 44 0.79 -25.76 38.30
CA GLN A 44 0.83 -27.20 38.62
C GLN A 44 0.85 -28.07 37.35
N MET A 45 0.19 -27.66 36.27
CA MET A 45 0.20 -28.38 34.98
C MET A 45 1.54 -28.31 34.26
N LEU A 46 2.32 -27.23 34.46
CA LEU A 46 3.68 -27.11 33.93
C LEU A 46 4.71 -27.97 34.69
N ARG A 47 4.33 -28.59 35.81
CA ARG A 47 5.18 -29.50 36.60
C ARG A 47 5.01 -30.98 36.25
N ILE A 48 4.24 -31.32 35.22
CA ILE A 48 4.13 -32.70 34.75
C ILE A 48 5.50 -33.10 34.17
N ARG A 49 6.10 -34.13 34.79
CA ARG A 49 7.40 -34.72 34.43
C ARG A 49 7.50 -34.91 32.91
N ALA A 50 8.56 -34.35 32.32
CA ALA A 50 8.95 -34.68 30.96
C ALA A 50 9.27 -36.18 30.89
N GLU A 51 8.41 -36.95 30.23
CA GLU A 51 8.75 -38.29 29.76
C GLU A 51 9.76 -38.14 28.62
N HIS A 52 10.95 -38.73 28.82
CA HIS A 52 12.04 -38.70 27.85
C HIS A 52 11.65 -39.43 26.56
N VAL A 53 11.75 -38.72 25.43
CA VAL A 53 11.75 -39.35 24.10
C VAL A 53 13.06 -40.12 23.94
N ALA A 54 12.98 -41.45 23.90
CA ALA A 54 14.12 -42.32 23.65
C ALA A 54 14.51 -42.26 22.17
N CYS A 55 15.73 -41.79 21.87
CA CYS A 55 16.35 -41.97 20.55
C CYS A 55 17.15 -43.27 20.54
N SER A 56 17.01 -44.02 19.45
CA SER A 56 17.64 -45.32 19.18
C SER A 56 19.15 -45.29 19.41
N LYS A 57 19.66 -46.29 20.13
CA LYS A 57 21.08 -46.58 20.28
C LYS A 57 21.60 -47.14 18.96
N ASP A 58 22.66 -46.55 18.41
CA ASP A 58 23.82 -47.32 17.96
C ASP A 58 25.09 -46.45 17.88
N THR A 59 26.07 -46.90 18.67
CA THR A 59 27.53 -46.82 18.57
C THR A 59 28.31 -45.48 18.65
N THR A 60 28.83 -45.27 19.88
CA THR A 60 30.23 -44.98 20.27
C THR A 60 30.83 -43.57 20.21
N ASN A 61 31.11 -43.08 21.42
CA ASN A 61 32.13 -42.11 21.86
C ASN A 61 32.06 -40.66 21.38
N ALA A 62 31.28 -39.85 22.11
CA ALA A 62 31.56 -38.43 22.29
C ALA A 62 31.17 -38.00 23.71
N ALA A 63 32.16 -37.56 24.49
CA ALA A 63 31.94 -36.99 25.82
C ALA A 63 31.27 -35.61 25.72
N SER A 64 30.12 -35.49 26.37
CA SER A 64 29.58 -34.30 27.06
C SER A 64 29.76 -32.90 26.45
N ALA A 65 28.69 -32.37 25.85
CA ALA A 65 28.44 -30.93 25.78
C ALA A 65 27.01 -30.64 26.26
N GLY A 66 26.87 -30.32 27.56
CA GLY A 66 25.58 -30.01 28.18
C GLY A 66 25.67 -29.26 29.52
N PHE A 67 26.85 -28.82 29.92
CA PHE A 67 27.05 -27.96 31.09
C PHE A 67 28.08 -26.89 30.73
N ILE A 68 27.85 -25.65 31.20
CA ILE A 68 28.88 -24.61 31.22
C ILE A 68 29.81 -24.97 32.38
N PRO A 69 31.11 -25.27 32.16
CA PRO A 69 32.04 -25.53 33.23
C PRO A 69 32.26 -24.22 34.01
N VAL A 70 32.02 -24.25 35.32
CA VAL A 70 32.63 -23.27 36.22
C VAL A 70 34.10 -23.67 36.31
N MET A 71 34.99 -22.74 35.99
CA MET A 71 36.44 -22.98 36.06
C MET A 71 36.83 -23.17 37.52
N ASP A 72 37.08 -24.42 37.91
CA ASP A 72 37.82 -24.73 39.12
C ASP A 72 39.28 -24.37 38.89
N TYR A 73 39.78 -23.48 39.75
CA TYR A 73 41.16 -23.02 39.76
C TYR A 73 42.07 -24.12 40.32
N ASP A 74 42.92 -24.70 39.47
CA ASP A 74 44.00 -25.64 39.86
C ASP A 74 45.35 -24.90 39.71
N PRO A 75 46.28 -24.91 40.70
CA PRO A 75 47.34 -23.90 40.81
C PRO A 75 48.55 -24.07 39.89
N ASP A 76 48.61 -25.08 39.04
CA ASP A 76 49.83 -25.45 38.33
C ASP A 76 49.60 -25.57 36.81
N THR A 77 49.50 -24.45 36.10
CA THR A 77 49.86 -24.39 34.67
C THR A 77 50.11 -22.96 34.21
N SER A 78 51.19 -22.78 33.47
CA SER A 78 51.86 -21.52 33.18
C SER A 78 51.42 -20.86 31.86
N SER A 79 51.43 -19.52 31.86
CA SER A 79 51.31 -18.57 30.71
C SER A 79 49.88 -18.28 30.21
N THR A 80 49.32 -17.06 30.10
CA THR A 80 49.86 -15.68 30.08
C THR A 80 48.73 -14.67 30.42
N SER A 81 49.04 -13.61 31.18
CA SER A 81 48.27 -12.35 31.39
C SER A 81 47.06 -12.30 32.36
N ALA A 82 47.10 -12.99 33.50
CA ALA A 82 46.27 -12.62 34.65
C ALA A 82 46.95 -11.52 35.48
N ALA A 83 46.20 -10.48 35.85
CA ALA A 83 46.66 -9.31 36.60
C ALA A 83 47.56 -9.70 37.79
N ARG A 84 48.79 -9.16 37.82
CA ARG A 84 49.80 -9.49 38.83
C ARG A 84 49.37 -8.86 40.17
N THR A 85 48.72 -9.65 41.01
CA THR A 85 48.50 -9.28 42.41
C THR A 85 49.88 -9.09 43.08
N SER A 86 50.11 -7.91 43.62
CA SER A 86 51.33 -7.56 44.34
C SER A 86 50.96 -6.91 45.68
N TRP A 87 51.88 -6.81 46.64
CA TRP A 87 51.58 -6.18 47.94
C TRP A 87 51.02 -4.76 47.81
N VAL A 88 51.36 -4.08 46.71
CA VAL A 88 50.91 -2.71 46.38
C VAL A 88 49.72 -2.68 45.41
N ASN A 89 49.33 -3.84 44.87
CA ASN A 89 48.11 -4.03 44.09
C ASN A 89 47.42 -5.34 44.51
N PRO A 90 46.95 -5.42 45.77
CA PRO A 90 46.48 -6.67 46.37
C PRO A 90 45.21 -7.22 45.71
N LEU A 91 44.48 -6.37 44.99
CA LEU A 91 43.23 -6.70 44.30
C LEU A 91 43.38 -6.75 42.77
N GLY A 92 44.58 -6.49 42.23
CA GLY A 92 44.83 -6.48 40.79
C GLY A 92 44.08 -5.37 40.02
N ILE A 93 43.63 -4.32 40.72
CA ILE A 93 42.81 -3.23 40.16
C ILE A 93 43.70 -2.19 39.47
N TYR A 94 44.92 -1.98 39.96
CA TYR A 94 45.86 -1.04 39.35
C TYR A 94 46.48 -1.62 38.08
N ASP A 95 46.68 -0.79 37.06
CA ASP A 95 47.45 -1.16 35.89
C ASP A 95 48.95 -1.26 36.23
N ASP A 96 49.74 -1.85 35.33
CA ASP A 96 51.17 -2.09 35.56
C ASP A 96 51.95 -0.78 35.80
N SER A 97 51.51 0.33 35.20
CA SER A 97 52.13 1.65 35.38
C SER A 97 51.93 2.18 36.81
N THR A 98 50.70 2.17 37.30
CA THR A 98 50.34 2.60 38.66
C THR A 98 50.97 1.67 39.71
N SER A 99 51.03 0.37 39.43
CA SER A 99 51.67 -0.61 40.31
C SER A 99 53.19 -0.39 40.42
N MET A 100 53.87 -0.04 39.33
CA MET A 100 55.30 0.28 39.36
C MET A 100 55.60 1.64 40.01
N TRP A 101 54.71 2.61 39.88
CA TRP A 101 54.81 3.90 40.58
C TRP A 101 54.70 3.72 42.10
N LEU A 102 53.71 2.96 42.57
CA LEU A 102 53.53 2.65 43.99
C LEU A 102 54.69 1.84 44.59
N GLN A 103 55.43 1.10 43.76
CA GLN A 103 56.65 0.37 44.14
C GLN A 103 57.92 1.25 44.14
N GLY A 104 57.81 2.54 43.85
CA GLY A 104 58.95 3.46 43.76
C GLY A 104 59.85 3.22 42.53
N LYS A 105 59.36 2.50 41.53
CA LYS A 105 60.07 2.16 40.28
C LYS A 105 59.49 2.88 39.05
N GLY A 106 58.73 3.95 39.24
CA GLY A 106 58.26 4.79 38.14
C GLY A 106 59.45 5.48 37.47
N GLY A 107 59.66 5.23 36.17
CA GLY A 107 60.59 6.01 35.36
C GLY A 107 60.17 7.49 35.30
N PRO A 108 61.08 8.41 34.94
CA PRO A 108 60.73 9.82 34.77
C PRO A 108 59.57 9.94 33.80
N GLU A 109 58.55 10.72 34.18
CA GLU A 109 57.31 10.93 33.43
C GLU A 109 57.59 11.00 31.92
N ASP A 110 57.26 9.92 31.21
CA ASP A 110 57.35 9.91 29.77
C ASP A 110 56.30 10.90 29.30
N LYS A 111 56.79 11.96 28.65
CA LYS A 111 55.97 13.02 28.08
C LYS A 111 54.81 12.37 27.35
N THR A 112 53.60 12.85 27.64
CA THR A 112 52.41 12.58 26.84
C THR A 112 52.82 12.53 25.38
N SER A 113 52.73 11.34 24.77
CA SER A 113 52.96 11.18 23.34
C SER A 113 52.17 12.29 22.63
N PRO A 114 52.78 13.12 21.78
CA PRO A 114 52.07 14.24 21.17
C PRO A 114 50.83 13.67 20.45
N ALA A 115 49.65 14.23 20.77
CA ALA A 115 48.40 13.87 20.09
C ALA A 115 48.67 13.82 18.58
N ALA A 116 48.23 12.74 17.93
CA ALA A 116 48.56 12.51 16.53
C ALA A 116 48.18 13.76 15.70
N PRO A 117 48.96 14.13 14.66
CA PRO A 117 48.70 15.36 13.88
C PRO A 117 47.28 15.47 13.31
N ARG A 118 46.54 14.35 13.19
CA ARG A 118 45.14 14.30 12.75
C ARG A 118 44.13 14.72 13.83
N ASP A 119 44.39 14.48 15.11
CA ASP A 119 43.51 14.91 16.21
C ASP A 119 43.48 16.43 16.30
N THR A 120 44.63 17.07 16.01
CA THR A 120 44.79 18.52 15.95
C THR A 120 44.02 19.14 14.77
N GLU A 121 43.96 18.44 13.63
CA GLU A 121 43.21 18.89 12.45
C GLU A 121 41.68 18.80 12.67
N LEU A 122 41.20 17.73 13.33
CA LEU A 122 39.78 17.56 13.65
C LEU A 122 39.31 18.59 14.69
N LEU A 123 40.12 18.86 15.71
CA LEU A 123 39.84 19.92 16.69
C LEU A 123 39.77 21.30 16.00
N GLY A 124 40.69 21.57 15.07
CA GLY A 124 40.67 22.78 14.24
C GLY A 124 39.37 22.93 13.43
N LYS A 125 38.89 21.84 12.81
CA LYS A 125 37.59 21.83 12.09
C LYS A 125 36.41 22.10 13.02
N VAL A 126 36.39 21.54 14.23
CA VAL A 126 35.36 21.84 15.24
C VAL A 126 35.38 23.31 15.63
N GLU A 127 36.57 23.89 15.84
CA GLU A 127 36.73 25.31 16.15
C GLU A 127 36.25 26.19 15.00
N ASP A 128 36.53 25.82 13.75
CA ASP A 128 36.10 26.54 12.56
C ASP A 128 34.60 26.49 12.33
N TYR A 129 33.94 25.34 12.55
CA TYR A 129 32.47 25.28 12.57
C TYR A 129 31.89 26.16 13.68
N ASN A 130 32.44 26.08 14.90
CA ASN A 130 31.99 26.92 16.00
C ASN A 130 32.20 28.42 15.73
N ARG A 131 33.28 28.79 15.04
CA ARG A 131 33.57 30.16 14.59
C ARG A 131 32.51 30.62 13.59
N ARG A 132 32.29 29.87 12.50
CA ARG A 132 31.30 30.19 11.46
C ARG A 132 29.88 30.29 12.01
N ILE A 133 29.50 29.40 12.93
CA ILE A 133 28.20 29.43 13.60
C ILE A 133 28.05 30.66 14.51
N ARG A 134 29.11 31.10 15.18
CA ARG A 134 29.08 32.33 16.00
C ARG A 134 29.00 33.58 15.14
N GLU A 135 29.71 33.61 14.02
CA GLU A 135 29.74 34.74 13.09
C GLU A 135 28.42 34.89 12.34
N ASN A 136 27.82 33.77 11.89
CA ASN A 136 26.54 33.75 11.18
C ASN A 136 25.60 32.68 11.77
N PRO A 137 24.93 32.96 12.90
CA PRO A 137 24.01 32.00 13.52
C PRO A 137 22.79 31.65 12.65
N GLY A 138 22.48 32.49 11.64
CA GLY A 138 21.36 32.33 10.71
C GLY A 138 21.59 31.34 9.57
N ASP A 139 22.82 30.84 9.38
CA ASP A 139 23.16 29.96 8.26
C ASP A 139 22.82 28.49 8.58
N ILE A 140 21.64 28.06 8.13
CA ILE A 140 21.11 26.71 8.32
C ILE A 140 22.06 25.64 7.75
N GLN A 141 22.74 25.92 6.63
CA GLN A 141 23.60 24.95 5.96
C GLN A 141 24.84 24.64 6.82
N THR A 142 25.48 25.67 7.39
CA THR A 142 26.60 25.50 8.31
C THR A 142 26.21 24.70 9.57
N TRP A 143 25.00 24.88 10.10
CA TRP A 143 24.49 24.06 11.21
C TRP A 143 24.30 22.59 10.82
N MET A 144 23.73 22.34 9.63
CA MET A 144 23.51 20.98 9.11
C MET A 144 24.84 20.25 8.84
N GLU A 145 25.82 20.94 8.27
CA GLU A 145 27.18 20.42 8.07
C GLU A 145 27.88 20.09 9.38
N PHE A 146 27.72 20.93 10.40
CA PHE A 146 28.31 20.66 11.71
C PHE A 146 27.68 19.43 12.40
N VAL A 147 26.38 19.21 12.19
CA VAL A 147 25.67 18.01 12.67
C VAL A 147 26.18 16.77 11.93
N SER A 148 26.30 16.78 10.61
CA SER A 148 26.85 15.63 9.85
C SER A 148 28.31 15.34 10.20
N PHE A 149 29.12 16.38 10.43
CA PHE A 149 30.52 16.24 10.82
C PHE A 149 30.68 15.48 12.15
N GLN A 150 29.67 15.47 13.03
CA GLN A 150 29.74 14.65 14.25
C GLN A 150 29.76 13.13 13.96
N ASP A 151 29.19 12.67 12.83
CA ASP A 151 29.27 11.25 12.44
C ASP A 151 30.70 10.85 12.03
N GLU A 152 31.40 11.75 11.33
CA GLU A 152 32.78 11.55 10.89
C GLU A 152 33.74 11.43 12.07
N LEU A 153 33.45 12.11 13.18
CA LEU A 153 34.23 12.01 14.42
C LEU A 153 34.11 10.64 15.11
N LEU A 154 33.01 9.90 14.89
CA LEU A 154 32.80 8.56 15.47
C LEU A 154 33.21 7.42 14.56
N ALA A 155 33.32 7.65 13.25
CA ALA A 155 33.76 6.64 12.29
C ALA A 155 35.26 6.27 12.43
N GLN A 156 35.99 6.92 13.35
CA GLN A 156 37.42 6.68 13.56
C GLN A 156 37.66 5.65 14.68
N PRO A 157 38.56 4.66 14.47
CA PRO A 157 38.88 3.67 15.50
C PRO A 157 39.53 4.34 16.72
N SER A 158 38.89 4.22 17.89
CA SER A 158 39.54 4.52 19.17
C SER A 158 40.72 3.57 19.37
N MET A 159 41.91 4.11 19.62
CA MET A 159 43.16 3.35 19.85
C MET A 159 43.10 2.44 21.09
N TYR A 160 42.04 2.54 21.91
CA TYR A 160 41.83 1.75 23.12
C TYR A 160 40.83 0.59 22.94
N SER A 161 40.36 0.32 21.71
CA SER A 161 39.34 -0.70 21.44
C SER A 161 39.92 -2.11 21.24
N THR A 162 40.85 -2.53 22.10
CA THR A 162 41.31 -3.92 22.19
C THR A 162 40.98 -4.46 23.56
N CYS A 163 39.72 -4.81 23.81
CA CYS A 163 39.27 -5.73 24.87
C CYS A 163 37.80 -6.10 24.62
N GLU A 164 37.47 -7.39 24.76
CA GLU A 164 36.12 -7.94 24.57
C GLU A 164 35.07 -7.24 25.45
N GLY A 165 34.35 -6.29 24.84
CA GLY A 165 33.24 -5.51 25.42
C GLY A 165 32.62 -4.54 24.39
N GLU A 166 32.86 -4.79 23.11
CA GLU A 166 32.74 -3.81 22.01
C GLU A 166 31.32 -3.31 21.75
N VAL A 167 30.31 -4.16 21.96
CA VAL A 167 28.92 -3.83 21.59
C VAL A 167 28.29 -2.80 22.53
N ASP A 168 28.55 -2.89 23.84
CA ASP A 168 27.97 -1.97 24.82
C ASP A 168 28.71 -0.62 24.86
N SER A 169 30.03 -0.63 24.63
CA SER A 169 30.84 0.58 24.46
C SER A 169 30.41 1.38 23.21
N TYR A 170 30.19 0.69 22.09
CA TYR A 170 29.71 1.30 20.84
C TYR A 170 28.27 1.83 20.95
N ARG A 171 27.37 1.10 21.62
CA ARG A 171 26.00 1.58 21.86
C ARG A 171 25.98 2.83 22.75
N MET A 172 26.84 2.88 23.77
CA MET A 172 26.94 4.05 24.64
C MET A 172 27.52 5.26 23.90
N SER A 173 28.55 5.07 23.07
CA SER A 173 29.14 6.14 22.27
C SER A 173 28.18 6.69 21.20
N LEU A 174 27.39 5.82 20.57
CA LEU A 174 26.34 6.21 19.62
C LEU A 174 25.22 7.02 20.30
N LYS A 175 24.80 6.62 21.50
CA LYS A 175 23.80 7.36 22.27
C LYS A 175 24.29 8.77 22.63
N LEU A 176 25.53 8.89 23.12
CA LEU A 176 26.15 10.18 23.45
C LEU A 176 26.29 11.08 22.21
N LEU A 177 26.59 10.51 21.05
CA LEU A 177 26.60 11.25 19.78
C LEU A 177 25.22 11.80 19.44
N LEU A 178 24.18 10.95 19.47
CA LEU A 178 22.83 11.35 19.14
C LEU A 178 22.34 12.47 20.08
N GLU A 179 22.66 12.38 21.38
CA GLU A 179 22.39 13.44 22.36
C GLU A 179 23.15 14.74 22.04
N LYS A 180 24.43 14.64 21.64
CA LYS A 180 25.23 15.81 21.22
C LYS A 180 24.65 16.46 19.97
N LYS A 181 24.32 15.68 18.95
CA LYS A 181 23.66 16.17 17.72
C LYS A 181 22.32 16.82 18.01
N LEU A 182 21.54 16.24 18.91
CA LEU A 182 20.28 16.81 19.35
C LEU A 182 20.51 18.18 20.01
N SER A 183 21.49 18.30 20.91
CA SER A 183 21.82 19.59 21.56
C SER A 183 22.26 20.68 20.57
N ILE A 184 23.01 20.29 19.53
CA ILE A 184 23.43 21.21 18.46
C ILE A 184 22.20 21.69 17.67
N LEU A 185 21.28 20.79 17.35
CA LEU A 185 20.05 21.13 16.63
C LEU A 185 19.08 21.95 17.48
N ASP A 186 18.95 21.68 18.77
CA ASP A 186 18.13 22.51 19.67
C ASP A 186 18.68 23.94 19.70
N ARG A 187 20.01 24.11 19.81
CA ARG A 187 20.66 25.42 19.72
C ARG A 187 20.44 26.09 18.34
N ALA A 188 20.49 25.31 17.27
CA ALA A 188 20.23 25.81 15.92
C ALA A 188 18.77 26.29 15.76
N ILE A 189 17.81 25.57 16.33
CA ILE A 189 16.38 25.89 16.29
C ILE A 189 16.06 27.11 17.16
N GLU A 190 16.70 27.27 18.31
CA GLU A 190 16.58 28.46 19.16
C GLU A 190 17.02 29.73 18.40
N GLY A 191 18.12 29.65 17.64
CA GLY A 191 18.59 30.72 16.77
C GLY A 191 17.76 30.91 15.50
N ASN A 192 17.09 29.86 15.01
CA ASN A 192 16.38 29.83 13.73
C ASN A 192 14.97 29.20 13.84
N PRO A 193 14.05 29.82 14.60
CA PRO A 193 12.76 29.22 14.92
C PRO A 193 11.84 29.04 13.71
N GLY A 194 12.09 29.73 12.59
CA GLY A 194 11.32 29.63 11.35
C GLY A 194 11.73 28.48 10.43
N SER A 195 12.90 27.87 10.64
CA SER A 195 13.44 26.86 9.74
C SER A 195 12.72 25.51 9.88
N THR A 196 12.01 25.07 8.84
CA THR A 196 11.39 23.73 8.78
C THR A 196 12.43 22.62 8.64
N GLU A 197 13.56 22.90 8.00
CA GLU A 197 14.64 21.95 7.74
C GLU A 197 15.31 21.45 9.02
N LEU A 198 15.79 22.37 9.87
CA LEU A 198 16.33 22.05 11.20
C LEU A 198 15.36 21.26 12.08
N LYS A 199 14.07 21.63 12.08
CA LYS A 199 13.04 20.90 12.85
C LYS A 199 12.81 19.49 12.31
N LEU A 200 12.86 19.30 10.99
CA LEU A 200 12.78 17.98 10.36
C LEU A 200 14.03 17.13 10.66
N ALA A 201 15.22 17.73 10.65
CA ALA A 201 16.46 17.05 11.03
C ALA A 201 16.41 16.58 12.49
N ARG A 202 15.89 17.42 13.40
CA ARG A 202 15.65 17.06 14.80
C ARG A 202 14.68 15.89 14.91
N LEU A 203 13.54 15.92 14.21
CA LEU A 203 12.57 14.82 14.24
C LEU A 203 13.14 13.49 13.73
N ARG A 204 13.94 13.53 12.67
CA ARG A 204 14.63 12.34 12.14
C ARG A 204 15.60 11.76 13.15
N LEU A 205 16.38 12.60 13.85
CA LEU A 205 17.26 12.11 14.91
C LEU A 205 16.46 11.54 16.09
N CYS A 206 15.39 12.21 16.52
CA CYS A 206 14.52 11.71 17.58
C CYS A 206 13.89 10.35 17.24
N GLU A 207 13.73 9.99 15.97
CA GLU A 207 13.22 8.68 15.55
C GLU A 207 14.06 7.50 16.06
N GLU A 208 15.37 7.71 16.26
CA GLU A 208 16.30 6.69 16.73
C GLU A 208 16.12 6.34 18.23
N PHE A 209 15.54 7.23 19.03
CA PHE A 209 15.46 7.06 20.49
C PHE A 209 14.09 7.37 21.12
N TRP A 210 13.13 7.95 20.39
CA TRP A 210 11.78 8.22 20.90
C TRP A 210 10.75 7.20 20.42
N GLU A 211 9.81 6.89 21.31
CA GLU A 211 8.64 6.10 20.98
C GLU A 211 7.71 6.85 19.99
N ALA A 212 7.11 6.12 19.05
CA ALA A 212 6.27 6.69 17.99
C ALA A 212 5.13 7.61 18.49
N PRO A 213 4.46 7.39 19.65
CA PRO A 213 3.47 8.33 20.18
C PRO A 213 4.04 9.69 20.58
N ALA A 214 5.30 9.76 21.01
CA ALA A 214 5.97 11.03 21.32
C ALA A 214 6.32 11.78 20.04
N LEU A 215 6.89 11.08 19.05
CA LEU A 215 7.17 11.62 17.72
C LEU A 215 5.90 12.13 17.03
N LEU A 216 4.79 11.38 17.15
CA LEU A 216 3.50 11.79 16.58
C LEU A 216 3.03 13.15 17.12
N LYS A 217 3.25 13.44 18.40
CA LYS A 217 2.88 14.74 18.99
C LYS A 217 3.73 15.87 18.40
N GLU A 218 5.04 15.65 18.23
CA GLU A 218 5.90 16.66 17.63
C GLU A 218 5.61 16.86 16.14
N TRP A 219 5.34 15.80 15.38
CA TRP A 219 4.85 15.89 14.00
C TRP A 219 3.56 16.71 13.90
N GLN A 220 2.60 16.46 14.79
CA GLN A 220 1.35 17.23 14.84
C GLN A 220 1.58 18.71 15.14
N LYS A 221 2.50 19.04 16.04
CA LYS A 221 2.90 20.43 16.33
C LYS A 221 3.56 21.07 15.10
N LEU A 222 4.48 20.37 14.45
CA LEU A 222 5.23 20.90 13.31
C LEU A 222 4.32 21.22 12.13
N VAL A 223 3.42 20.30 11.78
CA VAL A 223 2.43 20.47 10.72
C VAL A 223 1.38 21.54 11.08
N PHE A 224 1.09 21.74 12.37
CA PHE A 224 0.23 22.82 12.82
C PHE A 224 0.88 24.21 12.67
N LEU A 225 2.20 24.30 12.89
CA LEU A 225 2.96 25.55 12.73
C LEU A 225 3.26 25.89 11.27
N HIS A 226 3.36 24.89 10.40
CA HIS A 226 3.63 25.07 8.98
C HIS A 226 2.58 24.35 8.12
N PRO A 227 1.29 24.76 8.22
CA PRO A 227 0.18 24.09 7.55
C PRO A 227 0.23 24.24 6.02
N ASN A 228 0.99 25.22 5.52
CA ASN A 228 1.16 25.58 4.11
C ASN A 228 2.33 24.86 3.41
N ASP A 229 3.08 23.99 4.09
CA ASP A 229 4.20 23.23 3.52
C ASP A 229 3.77 21.80 3.15
N PRO A 230 3.62 21.46 1.86
CA PRO A 230 3.18 20.12 1.47
C PRO A 230 4.25 19.04 1.62
N GLN A 231 5.53 19.40 1.54
CA GLN A 231 6.64 18.46 1.74
C GLN A 231 6.65 17.96 3.18
N LEU A 232 6.33 18.86 4.12
CA LEU A 232 6.14 18.51 5.52
C LEU A 232 4.94 17.57 5.71
N TRP A 233 3.81 17.85 5.07
CA TRP A 233 2.64 16.97 5.10
C TRP A 233 2.92 15.58 4.52
N GLN A 234 3.69 15.48 3.43
CA GLN A 234 4.09 14.22 2.83
C GLN A 234 4.91 13.38 3.81
N LYS A 235 5.94 13.96 4.42
CA LYS A 235 6.77 13.27 5.42
C LYS A 235 5.94 12.82 6.63
N TYR A 236 4.99 13.64 7.09
CA TYR A 236 4.07 13.27 8.16
C TYR A 236 3.11 12.13 7.78
N LEU A 237 2.63 12.11 6.54
CA LEU A 237 1.77 11.04 6.02
C LEU A 237 2.54 9.72 5.90
N LEU A 238 3.80 9.76 5.47
CA LEU A 238 4.69 8.60 5.44
C LEU A 238 4.94 8.06 6.85
N PHE A 239 5.28 8.93 7.81
CA PHE A 239 5.40 8.56 9.23
C PHE A 239 4.12 7.89 9.76
N SER A 240 2.96 8.48 9.46
CA SER A 240 1.68 7.92 9.91
C SER A 240 1.37 6.53 9.34
N GLN A 241 2.00 6.17 8.22
CA GLN A 241 1.88 4.88 7.55
C GLN A 241 2.92 3.85 8.04
N SER A 242 4.13 4.30 8.41
CA SER A 242 5.27 3.43 8.73
C SER A 242 5.27 2.89 10.16
N HIS A 243 4.77 3.64 11.16
CA HIS A 243 4.93 3.24 12.57
C HIS A 243 3.77 2.38 13.10
N PHE A 244 4.11 1.14 13.49
CA PHE A 244 3.15 0.11 13.92
C PHE A 244 2.27 0.54 15.10
N SER A 245 2.84 1.11 16.17
CA SER A 245 2.13 1.41 17.41
C SER A 245 1.11 2.55 17.29
N THR A 246 1.27 3.45 16.32
CA THR A 246 0.39 4.59 16.10
C THR A 246 -0.55 4.44 14.90
N PHE A 247 -0.30 3.47 14.02
CA PHE A 247 -1.06 3.26 12.80
C PHE A 247 -2.49 2.73 13.02
N SER A 248 -3.46 3.34 12.36
CA SER A 248 -4.70 2.67 11.97
C SER A 248 -5.21 3.24 10.65
N VAL A 249 -5.86 2.43 9.82
CA VAL A 249 -6.42 2.87 8.53
C VAL A 249 -7.36 4.07 8.72
N SER A 250 -8.20 4.03 9.75
CA SER A 250 -9.12 5.13 10.09
C SER A 250 -8.40 6.43 10.46
N LYS A 251 -7.29 6.35 11.20
CA LYS A 251 -6.47 7.52 11.57
C LYS A 251 -5.71 8.06 10.36
N VAL A 252 -5.08 7.20 9.56
CA VAL A 252 -4.35 7.61 8.36
C VAL A 252 -5.28 8.32 7.38
N ILE A 253 -6.47 7.78 7.11
CA ILE A 253 -7.50 8.44 6.27
C ILE A 253 -7.89 9.80 6.86
N ALA A 254 -8.02 9.92 8.19
CA ALA A 254 -8.32 11.20 8.83
C ALA A 254 -7.18 12.22 8.66
N VAL A 255 -5.92 11.78 8.74
CA VAL A 255 -4.74 12.62 8.50
C VAL A 255 -4.69 13.08 7.04
N TYR A 256 -4.91 12.20 6.06
CA TYR A 256 -5.05 12.58 4.65
C TYR A 256 -6.17 13.61 4.44
N GLY A 257 -7.34 13.39 5.06
CA GLY A 257 -8.44 14.35 5.00
C GLY A 257 -8.10 15.72 5.58
N LYS A 258 -7.33 15.75 6.70
CA LYS A 258 -6.85 16.99 7.32
C LYS A 258 -5.82 17.70 6.43
N CYS A 259 -4.84 16.96 5.91
CA CYS A 259 -3.83 17.45 4.98
C CYS A 259 -4.48 18.16 3.78
N LEU A 260 -5.31 17.44 3.03
CA LEU A 260 -5.96 17.97 1.83
C LEU A 260 -6.86 19.16 2.14
N SER A 261 -7.63 19.11 3.23
CA SER A 261 -8.49 20.23 3.62
C SER A 261 -7.69 21.48 4.00
N THR A 262 -6.52 21.30 4.61
CA THR A 262 -5.65 22.40 5.06
C THR A 262 -4.93 23.02 3.87
N LEU A 263 -4.32 22.21 3.01
CA LEU A 263 -3.62 22.69 1.82
C LEU A 263 -4.57 23.31 0.80
N ALA A 264 -5.78 22.77 0.61
CA ALA A 264 -6.81 23.40 -0.20
C ALA A 264 -7.23 24.76 0.36
N ALA A 265 -7.36 24.88 1.69
CA ALA A 265 -7.70 26.15 2.34
C ALA A 265 -6.61 27.21 2.18
N VAL A 266 -5.34 26.80 2.18
CA VAL A 266 -4.17 27.64 1.86
C VAL A 266 -4.22 28.07 0.39
N GLN A 267 -4.43 27.13 -0.53
CA GLN A 267 -4.46 27.39 -1.97
C GLN A 267 -5.61 28.33 -2.39
N ASP A 268 -6.79 28.16 -1.79
CA ASP A 268 -7.96 29.02 -2.03
C ASP A 268 -7.87 30.40 -1.35
N GLY A 269 -6.79 30.67 -0.59
CA GLY A 269 -6.61 31.91 0.16
C GLY A 269 -7.56 32.07 1.36
N SER A 270 -8.32 31.03 1.71
CA SER A 270 -9.24 31.05 2.86
C SER A 270 -8.49 30.97 4.20
N MET A 271 -7.27 30.43 4.20
CA MET A 271 -6.37 30.46 5.34
C MET A 271 -5.54 31.75 5.31
N LEU A 272 -5.97 32.74 6.08
CA LEU A 272 -5.31 34.06 6.15
C LEU A 272 -4.00 34.05 6.95
N SER A 273 -3.78 33.03 7.78
CA SER A 273 -2.63 32.95 8.67
C SER A 273 -1.33 32.54 7.96
N HIS A 274 -1.40 31.83 6.84
CA HIS A 274 -0.23 31.30 6.14
C HIS A 274 -0.42 31.40 4.62
N PRO A 275 0.43 32.15 3.89
CA PRO A 275 0.33 32.28 2.45
C PRO A 275 0.75 31.00 1.72
N VAL A 276 0.31 30.86 0.48
CA VAL A 276 0.69 29.74 -0.41
C VAL A 276 2.19 29.76 -0.67
N VAL A 277 2.86 28.62 -0.47
CA VAL A 277 4.29 28.46 -0.78
C VAL A 277 4.45 28.12 -2.27
N PRO A 278 5.46 28.68 -2.98
CA PRO A 278 5.74 28.31 -4.37
C PRO A 278 5.93 26.80 -4.55
N GLY A 279 5.33 26.20 -5.58
CA GLY A 279 5.40 24.75 -5.83
C GLY A 279 4.45 23.89 -4.99
N THR A 280 3.52 24.51 -4.24
CA THR A 280 2.50 23.80 -3.46
C THR A 280 1.66 22.85 -4.32
N GLU A 281 1.25 23.32 -5.50
CA GLU A 281 0.49 22.54 -6.48
C GLU A 281 1.25 21.28 -6.93
N ARG A 282 2.54 21.39 -7.27
CA ARG A 282 3.40 20.28 -7.69
C ARG A 282 3.56 19.22 -6.59
N SER A 283 3.71 19.67 -5.34
CA SER A 283 3.91 18.77 -4.19
C SER A 283 2.62 18.10 -3.69
N MET A 284 1.46 18.75 -3.87
CA MET A 284 0.16 18.10 -3.65
C MET A 284 -0.10 16.99 -4.67
N CYS A 285 0.39 17.16 -5.90
CA CYS A 285 0.30 16.19 -7.00
C CYS A 285 1.30 15.03 -6.87
N ALA A 286 2.53 15.28 -6.43
CA ALA A 286 3.61 14.29 -6.35
C ALA A 286 3.40 13.15 -5.32
N ASN A 287 2.35 13.22 -4.49
CA ASN A 287 2.01 12.14 -3.55
C ASN A 287 1.43 10.88 -4.22
N ILE A 288 1.31 10.86 -5.55
CA ILE A 288 0.72 9.74 -6.30
C ILE A 288 1.66 9.20 -7.40
N GLU A 289 2.74 9.90 -7.75
CA GLU A 289 3.64 9.46 -8.84
C GLU A 289 5.12 9.60 -8.46
N ASN A 290 5.87 8.50 -8.62
CA ASN A 290 7.32 8.54 -8.69
C ASN A 290 7.76 9.19 -10.02
N PRO A 291 8.94 9.83 -10.06
CA PRO A 291 9.35 10.64 -11.20
C PRO A 291 9.87 9.76 -12.33
N SER A 292 9.02 9.41 -13.29
CA SER A 292 9.48 9.05 -14.64
C SER A 292 8.98 10.12 -15.59
N GLY A 293 9.95 10.78 -16.25
CA GLY A 293 9.71 11.88 -17.16
C GLY A 293 8.74 11.53 -18.27
N ASP A 294 7.59 12.18 -18.23
CA ASP A 294 6.99 12.90 -19.35
C ASP A 294 6.17 14.04 -18.72
N GLU A 295 6.35 15.26 -19.23
CA GLU A 295 5.75 16.47 -18.67
C GLU A 295 4.22 16.47 -18.83
N ILE A 296 3.50 15.94 -17.84
CA ILE A 296 2.08 16.20 -17.65
C ILE A 296 1.95 17.57 -16.95
N PRO A 297 1.16 18.53 -17.47
CA PRO A 297 1.07 19.85 -16.89
C PRO A 297 0.56 19.81 -15.43
N PRO A 298 1.20 20.54 -14.50
CA PRO A 298 1.07 20.39 -13.04
C PRO A 298 -0.34 20.66 -12.46
N LYS A 299 -1.27 21.16 -13.28
CA LYS A 299 -2.64 21.51 -12.89
C LYS A 299 -3.67 20.40 -13.16
N GLU A 300 -3.41 19.51 -14.12
CA GLU A 300 -4.30 18.38 -14.42
C GLU A 300 -4.27 17.33 -13.28
N SER A 301 -3.11 17.15 -12.64
CA SER A 301 -2.91 16.26 -11.51
C SER A 301 -3.58 16.75 -10.20
N SER A 302 -3.86 18.05 -10.05
CA SER A 302 -4.63 18.60 -8.92
C SER A 302 -6.10 18.18 -8.97
N VAL A 303 -6.67 18.07 -10.17
CA VAL A 303 -8.03 17.55 -10.37
C VAL A 303 -8.07 16.04 -10.13
N CYS A 304 -7.05 15.31 -10.58
CA CYS A 304 -6.91 13.86 -10.37
C CYS A 304 -6.82 13.46 -8.88
N THR A 305 -6.10 14.22 -8.05
CA THR A 305 -6.01 13.96 -6.60
C THR A 305 -7.35 14.22 -5.87
N HIS A 306 -8.07 15.28 -6.26
CA HIS A 306 -9.43 15.53 -5.77
C HIS A 306 -10.44 14.49 -6.30
N PHE A 307 -10.24 13.99 -7.52
CA PHE A 307 -11.03 12.92 -8.14
C PHE A 307 -10.86 11.59 -7.38
N ILE A 308 -9.62 11.17 -7.10
CA ILE A 308 -9.32 9.99 -6.29
C ILE A 308 -9.96 10.13 -4.89
N TRP A 309 -9.90 11.32 -4.30
CA TRP A 309 -10.53 11.60 -3.01
C TRP A 309 -12.07 11.52 -3.08
N VAL A 310 -12.70 12.06 -4.13
CA VAL A 310 -14.16 12.00 -4.33
C VAL A 310 -14.61 10.55 -4.53
N VAL A 311 -13.91 9.77 -5.34
CA VAL A 311 -14.15 8.33 -5.54
C VAL A 311 -14.04 7.56 -4.21
N GLN A 312 -13.02 7.87 -3.40
CA GLN A 312 -12.84 7.26 -2.07
C GLN A 312 -13.93 7.68 -1.06
N CYS A 313 -14.45 8.91 -1.16
CA CYS A 313 -15.53 9.40 -0.30
C CYS A 313 -16.91 8.83 -0.68
N ILE A 314 -17.13 8.55 -1.96
CA ILE A 314 -18.30 7.79 -2.43
C ILE A 314 -18.24 6.37 -1.87
N GLY A 315 -17.07 5.72 -1.90
CA GLY A 315 -16.86 4.38 -1.34
C GLY A 315 -17.04 4.28 0.18
N THR A 316 -16.83 5.35 0.94
CA THR A 316 -16.91 5.38 2.42
C THR A 316 -18.26 5.87 2.97
N GLN A 317 -19.27 6.09 2.11
CA GLN A 317 -20.64 6.51 2.46
C GLN A 317 -20.75 7.78 3.33
N ARG A 318 -19.74 8.66 3.35
CA ARG A 318 -19.77 9.93 4.13
C ARG A 318 -20.47 11.07 3.39
N LYS A 319 -21.79 10.99 3.27
CA LYS A 319 -22.63 11.93 2.47
C LYS A 319 -22.45 13.42 2.79
N LYS A 320 -22.25 13.81 4.06
CA LYS A 320 -22.10 15.23 4.45
C LYS A 320 -20.75 15.82 4.02
N GLN A 321 -19.68 15.06 4.18
CA GLN A 321 -18.32 15.47 3.82
C GLN A 321 -18.11 15.48 2.30
N LEU A 322 -18.76 14.55 1.59
CA LEU A 322 -18.80 14.52 0.13
C LEU A 322 -19.44 15.79 -0.46
N LYS A 323 -20.53 16.31 0.13
CA LYS A 323 -21.19 17.53 -0.36
C LYS A 323 -20.36 18.79 -0.16
N SER A 324 -19.70 18.95 1.00
CA SER A 324 -18.87 20.14 1.27
C SER A 324 -17.60 20.14 0.42
N GLN A 325 -16.97 18.98 0.26
CA GLN A 325 -15.76 18.85 -0.55
C GLN A 325 -16.06 18.83 -2.05
N GLY A 326 -17.14 18.19 -2.49
CA GLY A 326 -17.60 18.27 -3.88
C GLY A 326 -17.84 19.70 -4.35
N LYS A 327 -18.38 20.56 -3.48
CA LYS A 327 -18.50 22.01 -3.76
C LYS A 327 -17.13 22.70 -3.89
N ARG A 328 -16.12 22.28 -3.13
CA ARG A 328 -14.75 22.83 -3.21
C ARG A 328 -14.05 22.36 -4.48
N SER A 329 -14.05 21.05 -4.75
CA SER A 329 -13.49 20.49 -5.99
C SER A 329 -14.12 21.11 -7.24
N ARG A 330 -15.44 21.35 -7.24
CA ARG A 330 -16.13 22.06 -8.32
C ARG A 330 -15.63 23.49 -8.49
N ARG A 331 -15.43 24.25 -7.41
CA ARG A 331 -14.93 25.63 -7.48
C ARG A 331 -13.50 25.66 -8.03
N LEU A 332 -12.65 24.75 -7.56
CA LEU A 332 -11.29 24.60 -8.03
C LEU A 332 -11.25 24.27 -9.53
N ALA A 333 -11.97 23.23 -9.96
CA ALA A 333 -12.03 22.87 -11.38
C ALA A 333 -12.54 24.02 -12.26
N LYS A 334 -13.58 24.75 -11.83
CA LYS A 334 -14.06 25.95 -12.53
C LYS A 334 -13.03 27.09 -12.56
N SER A 335 -12.23 27.26 -11.52
CA SER A 335 -11.16 28.27 -11.50
C SER A 335 -10.07 27.92 -12.51
N LEU A 336 -9.68 26.64 -12.58
CA LEU A 336 -8.69 26.13 -13.53
C LEU A 336 -9.16 26.27 -14.97
N LEU A 337 -10.42 25.96 -15.26
CA LEU A 337 -11.01 26.09 -16.61
C LEU A 337 -11.15 27.54 -17.08
N LYS A 338 -11.26 28.51 -16.16
CA LYS A 338 -11.36 29.94 -16.51
C LYS A 338 -10.04 30.51 -17.03
N GLU A 339 -8.91 29.89 -16.65
CA GLU A 339 -7.57 30.32 -17.06
C GLU A 339 -7.40 30.19 -18.59
N PRO A 340 -6.83 31.20 -19.28
CA PRO A 340 -6.84 31.27 -20.74
C PRO A 340 -6.09 30.12 -21.43
N TRP A 341 -5.09 29.52 -20.80
CA TRP A 341 -4.34 28.36 -21.33
C TRP A 341 -5.10 27.03 -21.20
N ASN A 342 -6.07 26.93 -20.29
CA ASN A 342 -6.79 25.69 -19.98
C ASN A 342 -8.14 25.56 -20.71
N ARG A 343 -8.63 26.65 -21.31
CA ARG A 343 -9.97 26.70 -21.95
C ARG A 343 -10.15 25.66 -23.05
N ASN A 344 -9.06 25.26 -23.69
CA ASN A 344 -9.05 24.31 -24.80
C ASN A 344 -8.51 22.91 -24.43
N SER A 345 -8.15 22.64 -23.16
CA SER A 345 -7.68 21.31 -22.74
C SER A 345 -8.87 20.36 -22.60
N LEU A 346 -8.99 19.40 -23.53
CA LEU A 346 -10.07 18.40 -23.50
C LEU A 346 -9.92 17.46 -22.31
N ALA A 347 -8.68 17.15 -21.89
CA ALA A 347 -8.40 16.35 -20.73
C ALA A 347 -8.96 16.98 -19.44
N LEU A 348 -8.79 18.28 -19.23
CA LEU A 348 -9.30 18.97 -18.06
C LEU A 348 -10.83 19.06 -18.04
N TRP A 349 -11.44 19.33 -19.20
CA TRP A 349 -12.90 19.31 -19.35
C TRP A 349 -13.49 17.91 -19.10
N LYS A 350 -12.81 16.85 -19.54
CA LYS A 350 -13.17 15.44 -19.28
C LYS A 350 -13.20 15.16 -17.77
N GLU A 351 -12.16 15.54 -17.04
CA GLU A 351 -12.10 15.34 -15.58
C GLU A 351 -13.16 16.16 -14.83
N TYR A 352 -13.43 17.39 -15.27
CA TYR A 352 -14.49 18.21 -14.68
C TYR A 352 -15.89 17.63 -14.93
N ALA A 353 -16.18 17.15 -16.14
CA ALA A 353 -17.45 16.50 -16.47
C ALA A 353 -17.65 15.23 -15.63
N LEU A 354 -16.60 14.43 -15.47
CA LEU A 354 -16.58 13.25 -14.62
C LEU A 354 -16.82 13.59 -13.14
N LEU A 355 -16.22 14.66 -12.63
CA LEU A 355 -16.46 15.16 -11.28
C LEU A 355 -17.94 15.53 -11.08
N GLU A 356 -18.55 16.26 -12.03
CA GLU A 356 -19.98 16.61 -11.94
C GLU A 356 -20.89 15.37 -11.95
N TRP A 357 -20.53 14.36 -12.73
CA TRP A 357 -21.22 13.08 -12.78
C TRP A 357 -21.16 12.35 -11.44
N LEU A 358 -19.97 12.23 -10.84
CA LEU A 358 -19.77 11.59 -9.54
C LEU A 358 -20.48 12.32 -8.39
N LEU A 359 -20.69 13.63 -8.50
CA LEU A 359 -21.48 14.42 -7.55
C LEU A 359 -22.99 14.23 -7.72
N GLY A 360 -23.43 13.43 -8.68
CA GLY A 360 -24.84 13.12 -8.96
C GLY A 360 -25.56 14.18 -9.81
N ASN A 361 -24.83 15.11 -10.45
CA ASN A 361 -25.43 16.12 -11.33
C ASN A 361 -25.31 15.67 -12.79
N ALA A 362 -25.93 14.52 -13.12
CA ALA A 362 -25.81 13.90 -14.44
C ALA A 362 -26.18 14.84 -15.59
N GLU A 363 -27.26 15.64 -15.46
CA GLU A 363 -27.66 16.58 -16.53
C GLU A 363 -26.64 17.68 -16.80
N GLU A 364 -26.01 18.22 -15.76
CA GLU A 364 -24.97 19.23 -15.92
C GLU A 364 -23.69 18.63 -16.51
N ALA A 365 -23.34 17.41 -16.09
CA ALA A 365 -22.23 16.67 -16.68
C ALA A 365 -22.46 16.41 -18.19
N ARG A 366 -23.67 16.00 -18.60
CA ARG A 366 -24.05 15.83 -20.02
C ARG A 366 -23.87 17.11 -20.82
N LYS A 367 -24.34 18.25 -20.32
CA LYS A 367 -24.13 19.56 -20.97
C LYS A 367 -22.66 19.90 -21.14
N VAL A 368 -21.84 19.62 -20.12
CA VAL A 368 -20.39 19.85 -20.18
C VAL A 368 -19.74 18.92 -21.21
N PHE A 369 -20.10 17.63 -21.25
CA PHE A 369 -19.62 16.70 -22.28
C PHE A 369 -20.00 17.18 -23.68
N ASP A 370 -21.28 17.49 -23.92
CA ASP A 370 -21.78 17.95 -25.22
C ASP A 370 -21.09 19.24 -25.69
N ALA A 371 -20.89 20.21 -24.79
CA ALA A 371 -20.18 21.44 -25.09
C ALA A 371 -18.69 21.20 -25.40
N THR A 372 -18.06 20.28 -24.68
CA THR A 372 -16.63 19.94 -24.86
C THR A 372 -16.42 19.21 -26.19
N ILE A 373 -17.30 18.27 -26.56
CA ILE A 373 -17.25 17.60 -27.86
C ILE A 373 -17.50 18.61 -29.00
N GLY A 374 -18.44 19.54 -28.81
CA GLY A 374 -18.65 20.65 -29.74
C GLY A 374 -17.42 21.55 -29.91
N LEU A 375 -16.69 21.82 -28.82
CA LEU A 375 -15.46 22.62 -28.82
C LEU A 375 -14.29 21.91 -29.51
N ALA A 376 -14.20 20.58 -29.37
CA ALA A 376 -13.17 19.78 -30.01
C ALA A 376 -13.29 19.79 -31.55
N GLY A 377 -14.48 20.04 -32.08
CA GLY A 377 -14.76 20.10 -33.52
C GLY A 377 -14.73 18.73 -34.20
N GLY A 378 -14.80 18.70 -35.54
CA GLY A 378 -14.82 17.49 -36.37
C GLY A 378 -13.48 16.75 -36.48
N LYS A 379 -12.63 16.80 -35.44
CA LYS A 379 -11.29 16.14 -35.44
C LYS A 379 -11.39 14.61 -35.58
N GLY A 380 -12.55 14.04 -35.27
CA GLY A 380 -12.90 12.65 -35.54
C GLY A 380 -12.04 11.63 -34.80
N LEU A 381 -11.93 10.42 -35.37
CA LEU A 381 -11.29 9.25 -34.75
C LEU A 381 -9.75 9.33 -34.63
N LYS A 382 -9.13 10.36 -35.19
CA LYS A 382 -7.67 10.55 -35.17
C LYS A 382 -7.17 11.30 -33.93
N ASP A 383 -8.07 11.99 -33.22
CA ASP A 383 -7.74 12.71 -32.00
C ASP A 383 -7.92 11.79 -30.77
N GLN A 384 -6.82 11.49 -30.09
CA GLN A 384 -6.79 10.62 -28.91
C GLN A 384 -7.61 11.19 -27.75
N GLU A 385 -7.55 12.51 -27.52
CA GLU A 385 -8.25 13.13 -26.39
C GLU A 385 -9.76 13.15 -26.59
N LEU A 386 -10.19 13.39 -27.84
CA LEU A 386 -11.60 13.31 -28.22
C LEU A 386 -12.14 11.88 -28.13
N CYS A 387 -11.38 10.88 -28.59
CA CYS A 387 -11.74 9.47 -28.41
C CYS A 387 -11.88 9.10 -26.93
N ASN A 388 -10.95 9.55 -26.08
CA ASN A 388 -11.00 9.33 -24.64
C ASN A 388 -12.23 9.97 -23.99
N LEU A 389 -12.56 11.21 -24.36
CA LEU A 389 -13.72 11.93 -23.87
C LEU A 389 -15.02 11.20 -24.24
N CYS A 390 -15.17 10.82 -25.51
CA CYS A 390 -16.35 10.10 -26.00
C CYS A 390 -16.50 8.69 -25.40
N LEU A 391 -15.38 7.97 -25.23
CA LEU A 391 -15.36 6.66 -24.57
C LEU A 391 -15.87 6.77 -23.14
N LEU A 392 -15.32 7.69 -22.35
CA LEU A 392 -15.73 7.91 -20.97
C LEU A 392 -17.22 8.29 -20.89
N TYR A 393 -17.67 9.21 -21.75
CA TYR A 393 -19.07 9.64 -21.74
C TYR A 393 -20.02 8.47 -22.07
N ALA A 394 -19.68 7.67 -23.08
CA ALA A 394 -20.45 6.48 -23.45
C ALA A 394 -20.44 5.40 -22.36
N GLU A 395 -19.31 5.18 -21.67
CA GLU A 395 -19.20 4.25 -20.53
C GLU A 395 -20.07 4.69 -19.34
N LEU A 396 -20.10 5.99 -19.04
CA LEU A 396 -20.93 6.54 -17.97
C LEU A 396 -22.43 6.39 -18.27
N GLU A 397 -22.85 6.68 -19.51
CA GLU A 397 -24.24 6.49 -19.96
C GLU A 397 -24.62 5.01 -20.01
N GLY A 398 -23.70 4.11 -20.40
CA GLY A 398 -23.90 2.66 -20.33
C GLY A 398 -23.95 2.10 -18.90
N GLY A 399 -23.35 2.81 -17.94
CA GLY A 399 -23.42 2.49 -16.51
C GLY A 399 -24.74 2.86 -15.84
N ILE A 400 -25.59 3.67 -16.48
CA ILE A 400 -26.97 3.93 -16.03
C ILE A 400 -27.83 2.73 -16.47
N THR A 401 -27.77 1.64 -15.71
CA THR A 401 -28.62 0.46 -15.89
C THR A 401 -29.83 0.51 -14.97
N ASP A 402 -30.52 1.65 -14.91
CA ASP A 402 -31.90 1.67 -14.45
C ASP A 402 -32.81 1.34 -15.64
N PRO A 403 -33.53 0.20 -15.65
CA PRO A 403 -34.41 -0.18 -16.75
C PRO A 403 -35.58 0.81 -16.95
N SER A 404 -35.79 1.76 -16.03
CA SER A 404 -36.84 2.78 -16.14
C SER A 404 -36.44 3.98 -17.02
N GLU A 405 -35.14 4.24 -17.23
CA GLU A 405 -34.61 5.34 -18.06
C GLU A 405 -33.94 4.79 -19.34
N GLY A 406 -34.69 4.05 -20.17
CA GLY A 406 -34.24 3.35 -21.38
C GLY A 406 -33.57 4.17 -22.50
N GLY A 407 -33.10 5.39 -22.24
CA GLY A 407 -32.39 6.27 -23.17
C GLY A 407 -30.85 6.24 -23.10
N GLY A 408 -30.24 5.75 -22.02
CA GLY A 408 -28.78 5.80 -21.83
C GLY A 408 -27.98 5.09 -22.93
N GLY A 409 -28.38 3.86 -23.27
CA GLY A 409 -27.76 3.10 -24.38
C GLY A 409 -27.92 3.77 -25.74
N SER A 410 -29.09 4.37 -26.01
CA SER A 410 -29.36 5.08 -27.27
C SER A 410 -28.50 6.35 -27.40
N ARG A 411 -28.24 7.04 -26.29
CA ARG A 411 -27.36 8.21 -26.24
C ARG A 411 -25.90 7.82 -26.46
N ALA A 412 -25.42 6.76 -25.80
CA ALA A 412 -24.08 6.23 -26.01
C ALA A 412 -23.82 5.85 -27.48
N VAL A 413 -24.80 5.23 -28.15
CA VAL A 413 -24.72 4.93 -29.59
C VAL A 413 -24.63 6.21 -30.44
N HIS A 414 -25.41 7.24 -30.12
CA HIS A 414 -25.37 8.52 -30.84
C HIS A 414 -24.01 9.21 -30.71
N ILE A 415 -23.44 9.26 -29.51
CA ILE A 415 -22.12 9.86 -29.27
C ILE A 415 -21.04 9.14 -30.10
N LEU A 416 -20.99 7.81 -30.01
CA LEU A 416 -20.00 7.01 -30.73
C LEU A 416 -20.21 7.05 -32.25
N ALA A 417 -21.45 7.16 -32.73
CA ALA A 417 -21.73 7.35 -34.16
C ALA A 417 -21.27 8.74 -34.65
N SER A 418 -21.55 9.80 -33.88
CA SER A 418 -21.16 11.17 -34.23
C SER A 418 -19.64 11.34 -34.30
N LEU A 419 -18.89 10.66 -33.43
CA LEU A 419 -17.42 10.63 -33.43
C LEU A 419 -16.87 10.08 -34.76
N ALA A 420 -17.52 9.07 -35.33
CA ALA A 420 -17.10 8.45 -36.58
C ALA A 420 -17.45 9.30 -37.82
N GLU A 421 -18.50 10.12 -37.76
CA GLU A 421 -18.95 10.95 -38.89
C GLU A 421 -18.07 12.19 -39.13
N SER A 422 -17.18 12.55 -38.19
CA SER A 422 -16.30 13.74 -38.26
C SER A 422 -17.03 15.05 -38.57
N SER A 423 -18.32 15.11 -38.25
CA SER A 423 -19.20 16.27 -38.47
C SER A 423 -19.33 17.09 -37.17
N PRO A 424 -19.73 18.38 -37.23
CA PRO A 424 -19.93 19.17 -36.01
C PRO A 424 -20.96 18.49 -35.11
N TYR A 425 -20.55 18.23 -33.87
CA TYR A 425 -21.33 17.47 -32.91
C TYR A 425 -22.68 18.13 -32.64
N LYS A 426 -23.73 17.31 -32.66
CA LYS A 426 -25.08 17.72 -32.29
C LYS A 426 -25.49 16.97 -31.02
N PRO A 427 -25.95 17.67 -29.98
CA PRO A 427 -26.46 17.04 -28.77
C PRO A 427 -27.53 15.99 -29.07
N TYR A 428 -27.71 15.04 -28.16
CA TYR A 428 -28.66 13.96 -28.32
C TYR A 428 -30.10 14.47 -28.34
N ILE A 429 -30.80 14.29 -29.46
CA ILE A 429 -32.22 14.65 -29.65
C ILE A 429 -33.11 13.40 -29.76
N GLY A 430 -32.52 12.23 -30.07
CA GLY A 430 -33.23 10.96 -30.24
C GLY A 430 -32.32 9.84 -30.73
N PRO A 431 -32.83 8.60 -30.90
CA PRO A 431 -32.04 7.45 -31.33
C PRO A 431 -31.41 7.67 -32.71
N ALA A 432 -30.17 7.23 -32.86
CA ALA A 432 -29.44 7.36 -34.12
C ALA A 432 -30.10 6.56 -35.24
N GLN A 433 -30.13 7.12 -36.45
CA GLN A 433 -30.66 6.43 -37.63
C GLN A 433 -29.78 5.22 -37.99
N ALA A 434 -30.39 4.12 -38.42
CA ALA A 434 -29.68 2.88 -38.79
C ALA A 434 -28.59 3.12 -39.86
N ILE A 435 -28.82 4.07 -40.78
CA ILE A 435 -27.86 4.44 -41.82
C ILE A 435 -26.58 5.02 -41.21
N ASN A 436 -26.70 5.88 -40.20
CA ASN A 436 -25.58 6.50 -39.50
C ASN A 436 -24.78 5.47 -38.71
N ILE A 437 -25.47 4.51 -38.08
CA ILE A 437 -24.84 3.38 -37.38
C ILE A 437 -23.99 2.54 -38.35
N LEU A 438 -24.50 2.23 -39.55
CA LEU A 438 -23.78 1.46 -40.56
C LEU A 438 -22.56 2.23 -41.12
N LYS A 439 -22.72 3.53 -41.38
CA LYS A 439 -21.61 4.40 -41.82
C LYS A 439 -20.52 4.51 -40.75
N ALA A 440 -20.90 4.71 -39.50
CA ALA A 440 -19.99 4.75 -38.37
C ALA A 440 -19.21 3.43 -38.25
N ARG A 441 -19.89 2.28 -38.31
CA ARG A 441 -19.26 0.95 -38.27
C ARG A 441 -18.16 0.79 -39.31
N LYS A 442 -18.47 1.11 -40.58
CA LYS A 442 -17.51 1.00 -41.69
C LYS A 442 -16.30 1.93 -41.50
N THR A 443 -16.52 3.08 -40.86
CA THR A 443 -15.46 4.06 -40.60
C THR A 443 -14.55 3.60 -39.46
N TYR A 444 -15.11 3.05 -38.38
CA TYR A 444 -14.33 2.43 -37.30
C TYR A 444 -13.50 1.25 -37.81
N GLU A 445 -14.10 0.37 -38.60
CA GLU A 445 -13.42 -0.81 -39.14
C GLU A 445 -12.22 -0.43 -40.01
N ARG A 446 -12.37 0.55 -40.90
CA ARG A 446 -11.28 1.09 -41.71
C ARG A 446 -10.18 1.70 -40.84
N THR A 447 -10.55 2.58 -39.92
CA THR A 447 -9.59 3.30 -39.06
C THR A 447 -8.83 2.35 -38.15
N LEU A 448 -9.49 1.28 -37.67
CA LEU A 448 -8.83 0.24 -36.89
C LEU A 448 -7.81 -0.51 -37.74
N GLN A 449 -8.16 -0.95 -38.95
CA GLN A 449 -7.22 -1.62 -39.86
C GLN A 449 -6.01 -0.74 -40.17
N ASP A 450 -6.23 0.56 -40.43
CA ASP A 450 -5.15 1.52 -40.66
C ASP A 450 -4.23 1.64 -39.43
N SER A 451 -4.81 1.66 -38.22
CA SER A 451 -4.07 1.80 -36.96
C SER A 451 -3.32 0.54 -36.56
N LEU A 452 -3.78 -0.64 -36.97
CA LEU A 452 -3.10 -1.93 -36.73
C LEU A 452 -1.80 -2.08 -37.54
N ASN A 453 -1.67 -1.34 -38.64
CA ASN A 453 -0.45 -1.30 -39.45
C ASN A 453 0.63 -0.37 -38.87
N LEU A 454 0.27 0.44 -37.89
CA LEU A 454 1.13 1.40 -37.20
C LEU A 454 1.63 0.83 -35.87
N PRO A 455 2.70 1.37 -35.28
CA PRO A 455 3.15 0.92 -33.95
C PRO A 455 2.06 1.13 -32.90
N PRO A 456 1.99 0.27 -31.88
CA PRO A 456 0.95 0.33 -30.86
C PRO A 456 1.05 1.65 -30.09
N SER A 457 0.01 2.46 -30.20
CA SER A 457 -0.07 3.79 -29.58
C SER A 457 -1.25 3.85 -28.59
N ALA A 458 -1.24 4.86 -27.73
CA ALA A 458 -2.37 5.12 -26.84
C ALA A 458 -3.67 5.37 -27.63
N SER A 459 -3.58 6.03 -28.80
CA SER A 459 -4.71 6.22 -29.71
C SER A 459 -5.35 4.91 -30.20
N LEU A 460 -4.57 3.85 -30.42
CA LEU A 460 -5.11 2.54 -30.81
C LEU A 460 -5.99 1.94 -29.70
N VAL A 461 -5.57 2.07 -28.45
CA VAL A 461 -6.31 1.57 -27.28
C VAL A 461 -7.65 2.28 -27.14
N THR A 462 -7.64 3.61 -27.25
CA THR A 462 -8.85 4.43 -27.09
C THR A 462 -9.83 4.21 -28.24
N LEU A 463 -9.32 4.07 -29.47
CA LEU A 463 -10.11 3.69 -30.64
C LEU A 463 -10.74 2.30 -30.47
N THR A 464 -9.95 1.33 -29.97
CA THR A 464 -10.44 -0.04 -29.69
C THR A 464 -11.56 -0.02 -28.67
N GLY A 465 -11.42 0.75 -27.58
CA GLY A 465 -12.48 0.93 -26.58
C GLY A 465 -13.77 1.50 -27.20
N CYS A 466 -13.67 2.58 -27.98
CA CYS A 466 -14.82 3.20 -28.66
C CYS A 466 -15.52 2.22 -29.59
N TYR A 467 -14.76 1.52 -30.42
CA TYR A 467 -15.32 0.58 -31.40
C TYR A 467 -15.93 -0.66 -30.75
N ALA A 468 -15.26 -1.23 -29.75
CA ALA A 468 -15.79 -2.38 -29.02
C ALA A 468 -17.07 -2.04 -28.26
N LEU A 469 -17.14 -0.87 -27.62
CA LEU A 469 -18.36 -0.40 -26.94
C LEU A 469 -19.49 -0.13 -27.96
N PHE A 470 -19.17 0.45 -29.12
CA PHE A 470 -20.13 0.66 -30.20
C PHE A 470 -20.70 -0.68 -30.73
N GLN A 471 -19.86 -1.69 -30.92
CA GLN A 471 -20.29 -3.03 -31.33
C GLN A 471 -21.12 -3.73 -30.25
N TYR A 472 -20.75 -3.55 -28.98
CA TYR A 472 -21.53 -4.06 -27.84
C TYR A 472 -22.94 -3.50 -27.82
N LEU A 473 -23.09 -2.18 -27.98
CA LEU A 473 -24.39 -1.51 -27.91
C LEU A 473 -25.26 -1.74 -29.15
N THR A 474 -24.66 -2.01 -30.32
CA THR A 474 -25.40 -2.13 -31.59
C THR A 474 -25.64 -3.57 -32.06
N VAL A 475 -24.78 -4.52 -31.67
CA VAL A 475 -24.86 -5.93 -32.10
C VAL A 475 -24.87 -6.88 -30.90
N GLY A 476 -23.98 -6.66 -29.94
CA GLY A 476 -23.91 -7.45 -28.71
C GLY A 476 -22.49 -7.87 -28.31
N MET A 477 -22.41 -8.70 -27.26
CA MET A 477 -21.14 -9.06 -26.60
C MET A 477 -20.14 -9.78 -27.51
N GLU A 478 -20.61 -10.71 -28.35
CA GLU A 478 -19.73 -11.48 -29.24
C GLU A 478 -19.04 -10.58 -30.29
N ALA A 479 -19.76 -9.60 -30.83
CA ALA A 479 -19.20 -8.64 -31.78
C ALA A 479 -18.15 -7.70 -31.13
N ALA A 480 -18.32 -7.35 -29.86
CA ALA A 480 -17.28 -6.62 -29.12
C ALA A 480 -16.06 -7.52 -28.84
N ALA A 481 -16.29 -8.79 -28.50
CA ALA A 481 -15.23 -9.75 -28.21
C ALA A 481 -14.34 -10.05 -29.44
N THR A 482 -14.90 -10.05 -30.66
CA THR A 482 -14.11 -10.22 -31.89
C THR A 482 -13.16 -9.04 -32.14
N VAL A 483 -13.62 -7.81 -31.91
CA VAL A 483 -12.78 -6.60 -31.99
C VAL A 483 -11.60 -6.69 -31.04
N PHE A 484 -11.85 -7.02 -29.77
CA PHE A 484 -10.77 -7.20 -28.79
C PHE A 484 -9.79 -8.30 -29.22
N ARG A 485 -10.30 -9.45 -29.70
CA ARG A 485 -9.45 -10.56 -30.15
C ARG A 485 -8.54 -10.15 -31.32
N GLN A 486 -9.08 -9.42 -32.29
CA GLN A 486 -8.32 -8.91 -33.44
C GLN A 486 -7.16 -8.02 -32.98
N VAL A 487 -7.41 -7.07 -32.09
CA VAL A 487 -6.39 -6.15 -31.58
C VAL A 487 -5.38 -6.89 -30.70
N THR A 488 -5.83 -7.70 -29.74
CA THR A 488 -4.91 -8.46 -28.87
C THR A 488 -4.03 -9.46 -29.63
N GLY A 489 -4.51 -10.02 -30.74
CA GLY A 489 -3.72 -10.93 -31.59
C GLY A 489 -2.63 -10.23 -32.39
N SER A 490 -2.79 -8.93 -32.67
CA SER A 490 -1.77 -8.11 -33.33
C SER A 490 -0.69 -7.57 -32.38
N LEU A 491 -1.01 -7.46 -31.09
CA LEU A 491 -0.12 -6.90 -30.08
C LEU A 491 0.79 -7.99 -29.51
N SER A 492 2.10 -7.73 -29.46
CA SER A 492 3.06 -8.67 -28.87
C SER A 492 2.91 -8.74 -27.34
N PRO A 493 3.01 -9.95 -26.74
CA PRO A 493 3.05 -10.09 -25.30
C PRO A 493 4.34 -9.48 -24.71
N PRO A 494 4.32 -9.06 -23.42
CA PRO A 494 5.52 -8.57 -22.75
C PRO A 494 6.62 -9.63 -22.78
N ALA A 495 7.86 -9.24 -23.10
CA ALA A 495 9.00 -10.13 -23.11
C ALA A 495 9.21 -10.74 -21.70
N ALA A 496 9.22 -12.07 -21.61
CA ALA A 496 9.48 -12.78 -20.37
C ALA A 496 10.91 -12.47 -19.90
N GLY A 497 11.07 -11.66 -18.85
CA GLY A 497 12.36 -11.46 -18.19
C GLY A 497 12.71 -10.04 -17.72
N CYS A 498 11.89 -9.01 -17.89
CA CYS A 498 12.22 -7.68 -17.35
C CYS A 498 11.71 -7.51 -15.92
N GLY A 499 12.50 -7.97 -14.93
CA GLY A 499 12.25 -7.82 -13.50
C GLY A 499 12.40 -6.39 -12.96
N LYS A 500 11.95 -5.39 -13.69
CA LYS A 500 11.88 -3.99 -13.24
C LYS A 500 10.43 -3.55 -13.27
N TRP A 501 10.00 -2.87 -12.21
CA TRP A 501 8.70 -2.22 -12.07
C TRP A 501 8.21 -1.64 -13.41
N GLN A 502 7.40 -2.42 -14.13
CA GLN A 502 6.77 -1.98 -15.37
C GLN A 502 5.45 -1.32 -14.98
N ASP A 503 5.56 -0.13 -14.40
CA ASP A 503 4.52 0.91 -14.47
C ASP A 503 4.42 1.49 -15.90
N SER A 504 5.16 0.92 -16.86
CA SER A 504 5.06 1.23 -18.27
C SER A 504 3.68 0.84 -18.79
N TYR A 505 2.87 1.84 -19.11
CA TYR A 505 1.63 1.72 -19.87
C TYR A 505 1.80 0.70 -21.00
N SER A 506 1.16 -0.47 -20.86
CA SER A 506 1.13 -1.50 -21.88
C SER A 506 -0.21 -1.42 -22.62
N PRO A 507 -0.22 -1.08 -23.93
CA PRO A 507 -1.44 -1.07 -24.72
C PRO A 507 -2.23 -2.38 -24.63
N LEU A 508 -1.53 -3.52 -24.62
CA LEU A 508 -2.14 -4.84 -24.48
C LEU A 508 -2.80 -5.04 -23.11
N GLN A 509 -2.17 -4.57 -22.03
CA GLN A 509 -2.74 -4.66 -20.69
C GLN A 509 -4.03 -3.86 -20.59
N THR A 510 -4.04 -2.63 -21.10
CA THR A 510 -5.22 -1.75 -21.07
C THR A 510 -6.37 -2.31 -21.92
N VAL A 511 -6.08 -2.83 -23.12
CA VAL A 511 -7.10 -3.48 -23.97
C VAL A 511 -7.70 -4.73 -23.28
N LYS A 512 -6.87 -5.57 -22.64
CA LYS A 512 -7.37 -6.72 -21.85
C LYS A 512 -8.23 -6.27 -20.67
N LEU A 513 -7.87 -5.19 -19.97
CA LEU A 513 -8.67 -4.62 -18.87
C LEU A 513 -10.03 -4.12 -19.37
N MET A 514 -10.07 -3.40 -20.49
CA MET A 514 -11.32 -2.94 -21.12
C MET A 514 -12.23 -4.13 -21.47
N GLN A 515 -11.67 -5.16 -22.09
CA GLN A 515 -12.40 -6.39 -22.43
C GLN A 515 -13.03 -7.03 -21.18
N ILE A 516 -12.24 -7.20 -20.12
CA ILE A 516 -12.69 -7.81 -18.86
C ILE A 516 -13.78 -6.98 -18.19
N ASN A 517 -13.63 -5.66 -18.16
CA ASN A 517 -14.63 -4.76 -17.58
C ASN A 517 -15.96 -4.86 -18.35
N LEU A 518 -15.93 -4.92 -19.68
CA LEU A 518 -17.13 -5.10 -20.50
C LEU A 518 -17.81 -6.45 -20.23
N PHE A 519 -17.04 -7.56 -20.19
CA PHE A 519 -17.59 -8.87 -19.82
C PHE A 519 -18.22 -8.87 -18.43
N ARG A 520 -17.56 -8.24 -17.44
CA ARG A 520 -18.10 -8.13 -16.07
C ARG A 520 -19.40 -7.34 -16.03
N HIS A 521 -19.49 -6.25 -16.80
CA HIS A 521 -20.72 -5.48 -16.91
C HIS A 521 -21.83 -6.34 -17.55
N HIS A 522 -21.56 -6.98 -18.69
CA HIS A 522 -22.55 -7.81 -19.38
C HIS A 522 -23.06 -8.95 -18.50
N VAL A 523 -22.19 -9.69 -17.81
CA VAL A 523 -22.57 -10.77 -16.87
C VAL A 523 -23.41 -10.28 -15.68
N LYS A 524 -23.36 -8.99 -15.33
CA LYS A 524 -24.23 -8.41 -14.28
C LYS A 524 -25.61 -8.05 -14.80
N VAL A 525 -25.72 -7.60 -16.05
CA VAL A 525 -26.95 -7.07 -16.65
C VAL A 525 -27.73 -8.16 -17.39
N SER A 526 -27.06 -9.16 -17.95
CA SER A 526 -27.64 -10.24 -18.74
C SER A 526 -27.30 -11.63 -18.18
N VAL A 527 -28.11 -12.62 -18.57
CA VAL A 527 -27.80 -14.03 -18.33
C VAL A 527 -26.78 -14.49 -19.38
N TYR A 528 -25.50 -14.45 -19.03
CA TYR A 528 -24.40 -14.82 -19.92
C TYR A 528 -23.47 -15.88 -19.27
N PRO A 529 -22.93 -16.85 -20.03
CA PRO A 529 -21.99 -17.83 -19.51
C PRO A 529 -20.77 -17.16 -18.86
N ARG A 530 -20.35 -17.67 -17.69
CA ARG A 530 -19.17 -17.12 -16.97
C ARG A 530 -17.83 -17.60 -17.54
N ALA A 531 -17.85 -18.60 -18.42
CA ALA A 531 -16.63 -19.21 -18.96
C ALA A 531 -15.77 -18.21 -19.77
N PRO A 532 -16.31 -17.44 -20.73
CA PRO A 532 -15.51 -16.48 -21.51
C PRO A 532 -14.85 -15.39 -20.63
N LEU A 533 -15.58 -14.87 -19.62
CA LEU A 533 -15.02 -13.93 -18.65
C LEU A 533 -13.87 -14.57 -17.84
N ARG A 534 -14.06 -15.81 -17.39
CA ARG A 534 -13.03 -16.54 -16.66
C ARG A 534 -11.79 -16.75 -17.53
N ASP A 535 -11.96 -17.24 -18.75
CA ASP A 535 -10.83 -17.54 -19.64
C ASP A 535 -10.03 -16.28 -19.98
N ALA A 536 -10.72 -15.16 -20.26
CA ALA A 536 -10.10 -13.85 -20.45
C ALA A 536 -9.31 -13.39 -19.20
N LEU A 537 -9.85 -13.59 -17.99
CA LEU A 537 -9.17 -13.28 -16.74
C LEU A 537 -7.93 -14.16 -16.51
N LEU A 538 -8.03 -15.47 -16.75
CA LEU A 538 -6.92 -16.41 -16.60
C LEU A 538 -5.78 -16.04 -17.56
N ASP A 539 -6.10 -15.71 -18.81
CA ASP A 539 -5.13 -15.32 -19.83
C ASP A 539 -4.53 -13.93 -19.59
N ALA A 540 -5.24 -13.02 -18.92
CA ALA A 540 -4.70 -11.73 -18.53
C ALA A 540 -3.76 -11.85 -17.32
N LEU A 541 -4.14 -12.62 -16.31
CA LEU A 541 -3.36 -12.81 -15.07
C LEU A 541 -2.07 -13.60 -15.29
N ARG A 542 -2.03 -14.50 -16.27
CA ARG A 542 -0.78 -15.17 -16.69
C ARG A 542 0.24 -14.21 -17.28
N LEU A 543 -0.21 -13.15 -17.96
CA LEU A 543 0.66 -12.15 -18.57
C LEU A 543 1.01 -11.01 -17.60
N TYR A 544 0.09 -10.66 -16.70
CA TYR A 544 0.19 -9.52 -15.80
C TYR A 544 -0.13 -9.92 -14.34
N PRO A 545 0.76 -10.68 -13.68
CA PRO A 545 0.53 -11.16 -12.32
C PRO A 545 0.54 -10.05 -11.27
N ASP A 546 1.19 -8.91 -11.52
CA ASP A 546 1.24 -7.77 -10.58
C ASP A 546 -0.05 -6.91 -10.60
N ASN A 547 -1.00 -7.15 -11.53
CA ASN A 547 -2.16 -6.27 -11.66
C ASN A 547 -3.27 -6.60 -10.65
N ILE A 548 -3.41 -5.71 -9.66
CA ILE A 548 -4.37 -5.80 -8.55
C ILE A 548 -5.84 -5.80 -9.03
N THR A 549 -6.17 -5.06 -10.08
CA THR A 549 -7.56 -4.92 -10.56
C THR A 549 -8.06 -6.21 -11.23
N LEU A 550 -7.17 -6.92 -11.93
CA LEU A 550 -7.45 -8.22 -12.52
C LEU A 550 -7.70 -9.27 -11.44
N TRP A 551 -6.85 -9.31 -10.41
CA TRP A 551 -7.01 -10.24 -9.29
C TRP A 551 -8.32 -10.04 -8.53
N ASN A 552 -8.67 -8.79 -8.21
CA ASN A 552 -9.95 -8.46 -7.59
C ASN A 552 -11.13 -8.95 -8.45
N SER A 553 -11.06 -8.75 -9.76
CA SER A 553 -12.08 -9.19 -10.71
C SER A 553 -12.19 -10.72 -10.76
N TYR A 554 -11.07 -11.42 -10.69
CA TYR A 554 -11.00 -12.88 -10.67
C TYR A 554 -11.63 -13.47 -9.40
N ILE A 555 -11.23 -13.01 -8.21
CA ILE A 555 -11.80 -13.50 -6.96
C ILE A 555 -13.30 -13.24 -6.88
N GLN A 556 -13.76 -12.06 -7.30
CA GLN A 556 -15.20 -11.75 -7.33
C GLN A 556 -15.98 -12.67 -8.28
N THR A 557 -15.36 -13.10 -9.38
CA THR A 557 -15.98 -14.02 -10.34
C THR A 557 -15.98 -15.46 -9.80
N GLU A 558 -14.87 -15.90 -9.20
CA GLU A 558 -14.70 -17.25 -8.69
C GLU A 558 -15.41 -17.50 -7.36
N SER A 559 -15.53 -16.49 -6.48
CA SER A 559 -16.28 -16.59 -5.21
C SER A 559 -17.76 -16.93 -5.41
N ARG A 560 -18.31 -16.61 -6.58
CA ARG A 560 -19.68 -16.98 -6.98
C ARG A 560 -19.76 -18.36 -7.63
N SER A 561 -18.64 -19.06 -7.77
CA SER A 561 -18.55 -20.38 -8.40
C SER A 561 -18.17 -21.45 -7.37
N HIS A 562 -18.71 -22.66 -7.52
CA HIS A 562 -18.48 -23.75 -6.57
C HIS A 562 -17.13 -24.47 -6.75
N ASN A 563 -16.22 -23.99 -7.63
CA ASN A 563 -15.02 -24.72 -8.04
C ASN A 563 -13.71 -24.15 -7.41
N ILE A 564 -13.61 -24.26 -6.09
CA ILE A 564 -12.47 -23.75 -5.30
C ILE A 564 -11.14 -24.40 -5.71
N SER A 565 -11.14 -25.70 -5.99
CA SER A 565 -9.93 -26.44 -6.34
C SER A 565 -9.29 -25.90 -7.63
N LYS A 566 -10.11 -25.49 -8.61
CA LYS A 566 -9.61 -24.88 -9.86
C LYS A 566 -8.97 -23.52 -9.58
N ALA A 567 -9.61 -22.70 -8.73
CA ALA A 567 -9.06 -21.40 -8.35
C ALA A 567 -7.72 -21.52 -7.62
N ARG A 568 -7.60 -22.47 -6.67
CA ARG A 568 -6.35 -22.77 -5.96
C ARG A 568 -5.24 -23.20 -6.91
N ARG A 569 -5.51 -24.18 -7.79
CA ARG A 569 -4.52 -24.68 -8.76
C ARG A 569 -4.01 -23.57 -9.68
N PHE A 570 -4.89 -22.67 -10.10
CA PHE A 570 -4.49 -21.55 -10.93
C PHE A 570 -3.60 -20.57 -10.16
N ILE A 571 -4.03 -20.13 -8.98
CA ILE A 571 -3.25 -19.17 -8.16
C ILE A 571 -1.88 -19.78 -7.79
N ASP A 572 -1.85 -21.05 -7.39
CA ASP A 572 -0.61 -21.77 -7.10
C ASP A 572 0.28 -21.92 -8.35
N GLY A 573 -0.31 -22.04 -9.54
CA GLY A 573 0.41 -22.01 -10.82
C GLY A 573 1.08 -20.66 -11.06
N VAL A 574 0.33 -19.56 -10.92
CA VAL A 574 0.86 -18.19 -11.13
C VAL A 574 1.93 -17.83 -10.08
N ARG A 575 1.74 -18.25 -8.82
CA ARG A 575 2.70 -18.06 -7.73
C ARG A 575 4.06 -18.71 -7.99
N ARG A 576 4.11 -19.80 -8.77
CA ARG A 576 5.37 -20.49 -9.12
C ARG A 576 6.09 -19.84 -10.29
N THR A 577 5.37 -19.10 -11.13
CA THR A 577 5.91 -18.49 -12.35
C THR A 577 6.21 -17.00 -12.18
N SER A 578 5.79 -16.40 -11.07
CA SER A 578 5.92 -14.96 -10.83
C SER A 578 6.50 -14.67 -9.45
N ASP A 579 7.37 -13.65 -9.39
CA ASP A 579 7.94 -13.10 -8.16
C ASP A 579 7.02 -12.03 -7.52
N ALA A 580 5.83 -11.80 -8.10
CA ALA A 580 4.81 -10.87 -7.62
C ALA A 580 4.26 -11.28 -6.23
N LEU A 581 3.90 -10.28 -5.40
CA LEU A 581 3.28 -10.53 -4.09
C LEU A 581 1.76 -10.68 -4.20
N GLU A 582 1.16 -10.09 -5.21
CA GLU A 582 -0.27 -10.05 -5.47
C GLU A 582 -0.88 -11.46 -5.50
N PRO A 583 -0.31 -12.46 -6.22
CA PRO A 583 -0.86 -13.81 -6.22
C PRO A 583 -0.95 -14.44 -4.81
N TYR A 584 0.01 -14.14 -3.92
CA TYR A 584 -0.01 -14.61 -2.53
C TYR A 584 -1.09 -13.89 -1.70
N LEU A 585 -1.13 -12.56 -1.78
CA LEU A 585 -2.11 -11.74 -1.05
C LEU A 585 -3.54 -12.11 -1.44
N PHE A 586 -3.78 -12.30 -2.73
CA PHE A 586 -5.08 -12.69 -3.25
C PHE A 586 -5.43 -14.16 -2.94
N ALA A 587 -4.45 -15.07 -2.85
CA ALA A 587 -4.67 -16.41 -2.32
C ALA A 587 -5.14 -16.37 -0.86
N ILE A 588 -4.43 -15.62 -0.01
CA ILE A 588 -4.76 -15.44 1.41
C ILE A 588 -6.17 -14.87 1.54
N ARG A 589 -6.46 -13.79 0.80
CA ARG A 589 -7.77 -13.15 0.83
C ARG A 589 -8.92 -14.09 0.44
N ALA A 590 -8.73 -14.90 -0.61
CA ALA A 590 -9.72 -15.87 -1.04
C ALA A 590 -10.00 -16.94 0.03
N GLU A 591 -8.96 -17.43 0.71
CA GLU A 591 -9.13 -18.42 1.79
C GLU A 591 -9.74 -17.80 3.06
N GLU A 592 -9.41 -16.55 3.39
CA GLU A 592 -10.04 -15.81 4.49
C GLU A 592 -11.52 -15.56 4.26
N ASP A 593 -11.90 -15.08 3.07
CA ASP A 593 -13.30 -14.86 2.71
C ASP A 593 -14.10 -16.17 2.76
N ARG A 594 -13.46 -17.29 2.39
CA ARG A 594 -14.04 -18.63 2.54
C ARG A 594 -14.21 -19.04 3.99
N LYS A 595 -13.20 -18.81 4.84
CA LYS A 595 -13.27 -19.10 6.29
C LYS A 595 -14.44 -18.32 6.92
N LYS A 596 -14.57 -17.03 6.62
CA LYS A 596 -15.70 -16.18 7.08
C LYS A 596 -17.06 -16.69 6.61
N LEU A 597 -17.18 -17.13 5.36
CA LEU A 597 -18.43 -17.67 4.84
C LEU A 597 -18.83 -18.95 5.60
N LEU A 598 -17.90 -19.87 5.84
CA LEU A 598 -18.18 -21.11 6.58
C LEU A 598 -18.59 -20.82 8.03
N GLU A 599 -17.85 -19.95 8.72
CA GLU A 599 -18.18 -19.50 10.08
C GLU A 599 -19.56 -18.82 10.16
N SER A 600 -19.95 -18.08 9.11
CA SER A 600 -21.25 -17.42 9.06
C SER A 600 -22.42 -18.40 8.89
N VAL A 601 -22.21 -19.48 8.13
CA VAL A 601 -23.23 -20.52 7.92
C VAL A 601 -23.38 -21.40 9.18
N GLN A 602 -22.29 -21.70 9.88
CA GLN A 602 -22.32 -22.48 11.13
C GLN A 602 -23.04 -21.77 12.29
N ARG A 603 -23.16 -20.44 12.29
CA ARG A 603 -23.77 -19.67 13.40
C ARG A 603 -25.29 -19.46 13.28
N VAL A 604 -25.90 -19.76 12.13
CA VAL A 604 -27.30 -19.38 11.84
C VAL A 604 -28.31 -20.49 12.17
N ASP A 605 -27.93 -21.77 12.13
CA ASP A 605 -28.82 -22.89 12.48
C ASP A 605 -28.24 -23.70 13.64
N MET A 606 -28.97 -23.71 14.77
CA MET A 606 -29.01 -24.72 15.83
C MET A 606 -27.66 -25.27 16.33
N GLY A 607 -27.38 -25.07 17.62
CA GLY A 607 -26.14 -25.40 18.34
C GLY A 607 -25.60 -26.85 18.32
N GLU A 608 -26.04 -27.72 17.41
CA GLU A 608 -25.32 -28.93 17.04
C GLU A 608 -25.47 -29.21 15.54
N VAL A 609 -24.43 -28.87 14.77
CA VAL A 609 -24.20 -29.49 13.46
C VAL A 609 -22.75 -29.93 13.41
N HIS A 610 -22.53 -31.25 13.45
CA HIS A 610 -21.24 -31.85 13.15
C HIS A 610 -20.85 -31.49 11.70
N THR A 611 -19.98 -30.50 11.52
CA THR A 611 -19.38 -30.28 10.20
C THR A 611 -18.31 -31.35 9.97
N VAL A 612 -18.57 -32.26 9.03
CA VAL A 612 -17.61 -33.22 8.45
C VAL A 612 -16.39 -32.52 7.79
N PHE A 613 -16.33 -31.18 7.80
CA PHE A 613 -15.16 -30.43 7.35
C PHE A 613 -14.38 -29.87 8.54
N PRO A 614 -13.15 -30.36 8.80
CA PRO A 614 -12.30 -29.79 9.83
C PRO A 614 -11.93 -28.35 9.47
N GLU A 615 -12.34 -27.39 10.29
CA GLU A 615 -11.87 -25.99 10.25
C GLU A 615 -10.33 -25.89 10.30
N THR A 616 -9.69 -26.92 10.85
CA THR A 616 -8.24 -27.05 11.02
C THR A 616 -7.48 -26.95 9.70
N GLY A 617 -8.06 -27.39 8.58
CA GLY A 617 -7.39 -27.36 7.27
C GLY A 617 -7.24 -25.95 6.67
N LEU A 618 -8.25 -25.08 6.84
CA LEU A 618 -8.23 -23.73 6.25
C LEU A 618 -7.32 -22.78 7.01
N SER A 619 -7.33 -22.84 8.34
CA SER A 619 -6.44 -22.00 9.15
C SER A 619 -4.96 -22.37 8.92
N ASN A 620 -4.65 -23.67 8.83
CA ASN A 620 -3.31 -24.14 8.48
C ASN A 620 -2.91 -23.75 7.05
N ARG A 621 -3.85 -23.76 6.11
CA ARG A 621 -3.60 -23.30 4.72
C ARG A 621 -3.28 -21.80 4.68
N ILE A 622 -4.06 -20.96 5.37
CA ILE A 622 -3.81 -19.51 5.42
C ILE A 622 -2.45 -19.24 6.07
N LYS A 623 -2.12 -19.93 7.17
CA LYS A 623 -0.81 -19.87 7.81
C LYS A 623 0.32 -20.23 6.83
N ALA A 624 0.21 -21.37 6.13
CA ALA A 624 1.20 -21.78 5.15
C ALA A 624 1.35 -20.74 4.01
N LEU A 625 0.26 -20.14 3.55
CA LEU A 625 0.32 -19.08 2.53
C LEU A 625 1.06 -17.84 3.03
N PHE A 626 0.85 -17.43 4.29
CA PHE A 626 1.63 -16.35 4.91
C PHE A 626 3.11 -16.71 5.05
N GLU A 627 3.42 -17.90 5.55
CA GLU A 627 4.81 -18.38 5.69
C GLU A 627 5.54 -18.40 4.34
N HIS A 628 4.89 -18.92 3.29
CA HIS A 628 5.46 -18.89 1.95
C HIS A 628 5.60 -17.48 1.39
N CYS A 629 4.63 -16.59 1.65
CA CYS A 629 4.68 -15.21 1.17
C CYS A 629 5.83 -14.45 1.83
N VAL A 630 5.96 -14.54 3.15
CA VAL A 630 6.99 -13.92 3.95
C VAL A 630 8.38 -14.49 3.65
N GLY A 631 8.48 -15.77 3.28
CA GLY A 631 9.72 -16.40 2.82
C GLY A 631 10.24 -15.89 1.48
N THR A 632 9.46 -15.11 0.72
CA THR A 632 9.94 -14.46 -0.52
C THR A 632 10.76 -13.19 -0.22
N GLU A 633 11.66 -12.81 -1.13
CA GLU A 633 12.47 -11.60 -0.97
C GLU A 633 11.60 -10.34 -0.82
N ARG A 634 10.54 -10.21 -1.63
CA ARG A 634 9.62 -9.07 -1.57
C ARG A 634 8.74 -9.12 -0.31
N GLY A 635 8.33 -10.30 0.13
CA GLY A 635 7.43 -10.46 1.27
C GLY A 635 8.13 -10.19 2.60
N SER A 636 9.38 -10.64 2.74
CA SER A 636 10.18 -10.41 3.96
C SER A 636 10.38 -8.92 4.26
N ARG A 637 10.48 -8.08 3.22
CA ARG A 637 10.61 -6.61 3.32
C ARG A 637 9.29 -5.87 3.52
N CYS A 638 8.14 -6.54 3.38
CA CYS A 638 6.83 -5.91 3.46
C CYS A 638 6.27 -5.92 4.89
N VAL A 639 6.43 -4.81 5.62
CA VAL A 639 5.93 -4.68 7.01
C VAL A 639 4.41 -4.90 7.09
N LEU A 640 3.63 -4.42 6.12
CA LEU A 640 2.18 -4.61 6.11
C LEU A 640 1.78 -6.10 6.02
N LEU A 641 2.53 -6.91 5.26
CA LEU A 641 2.31 -8.35 5.18
C LEU A 641 2.54 -9.03 6.53
N TRP A 642 3.65 -8.69 7.20
CA TRP A 642 3.93 -9.19 8.55
C TRP A 642 2.83 -8.81 9.55
N ARG A 643 2.28 -7.59 9.45
CA ARG A 643 1.15 -7.17 10.30
C ARG A 643 -0.10 -7.99 10.05
N MET A 644 -0.39 -8.29 8.79
CA MET A 644 -1.51 -9.18 8.44
C MET A 644 -1.28 -10.58 9.00
N TYR A 645 -0.06 -11.11 8.91
CA TYR A 645 0.26 -12.43 9.43
C TYR A 645 0.17 -12.51 10.95
N LEU A 646 0.71 -11.53 11.68
CA LEU A 646 0.63 -11.49 13.15
C LEU A 646 -0.79 -11.27 13.69
N HIS A 647 -1.66 -10.63 12.90
CA HIS A 647 -3.06 -10.44 13.26
C HIS A 647 -3.90 -11.70 13.00
N PHE A 648 -3.53 -12.50 11.99
CA PHE A 648 -4.18 -13.78 11.69
C PHE A 648 -3.83 -14.83 12.75
#